data_AF-A0A8H6LH75-F1
#
_entry.id   AF-A0A8H6LH75-F1
#
_cell.length_a   1.000
_cell.length_b   1.000
_cell.length_c   1.000
_cell.angle_alpha   90.00
_cell.angle_beta   90.00
_cell.angle_gamma   90.00
#
_symmetry.space_group_name_H-M   'P 1'
#
loop_
_entity.id
_entity.type
_entity.pdbx_description
1 polymer ?
#
loop_
_entity_poly.entity_id
_entity_poly.type
_entity_poly.pdbx_seq_one_letter_code
_entity_poly.pdbx_strand_id
1 'polypeptide(L)'
;MAVPWNSMGMPPSDADRDKIVVGPYDDSRYTASSSGLSYIRHPSSQPTNSTARLIPQPLLSPPIARVSPGPRSPSSPRSPASFQSLNSPSSPGFPLSPFYPPSPGPLQRGQFPNSPTSDGFSSPRMSGATAATDPRLSTKASNMMETVLETPYFDTPPHTPGSWGDASRGTDNLDATEVSLNNGWRPWWLRRRVTSIFIGASIMLAVIGEVVMWWLSNNEVDSSLKGLWTFGPVVVVSIMAILWARVEAQALLYMPWIVLDRRPTTVDETRRKQAHRTILLDYPSLGSFQALTKAFRNRHHLVVASIVIKLLLRAQIVLSTAVFHAEIYVDSTTRLRARLGVLHAMVGVFLIISGVLLPMLYHAPSPRGIAPRDPTSPAGTAALLTSSQQFLSRLSGTGHADMNAVAGRLAGSWYTTELTQPGRRPEEMFQLRQHGGGSGALGMNPSNRPEEATGTYQPWTQVTRTKLISIATSVALIVGICVIYNLKGNENGLEVDDSIFIVWTCLPTIIFAALAVFWTRIDIDNRRLAPFLKLTNSKCRFQESLGLTYMNEFGLHTAGKAMKNQDWAVFLAKCTSMLGWLMPIFTAGLFAVAQMAQRANLELGPESQFVSTTKSLSTAIDSDTIENVLLRETPKYPRWTWEDVALPAVSLVDHPSEWPLPNTELVAKVPSLRGKLTCETISLYGGEGVDWQCVPLGGSTKQPICGSDQSRTALVASSCSQLSSKYSIKYIWGSCSDDGMISVMMCNQSVVEVDVLTTFRTEDLYINLNAIPIVNASSETPSDVTADITSVYEALDNVGADNKTMNGLDAFFRTLVLSRLQTTLERIAMPERQNSVSQAIRQLHGILAAQAINSDLIRQPLSSKLRARDDSPTDIPASVDYVLPRLMQGSVQTFVLIGLLGFTLAFGLLSLRTASRGTLTKSPGSIAAQASLLADSTLWWRLPDGAEWMEDDDLARCLRRRTFHLGWSKGAAGTRSYGIGIVQDEGKAARPPMVSQTSADKSGGLVPGRYISMAPGVYSYGDVATYEKS
;
A
#
# COMPACT_ATOMS: atom_id res chain seq x y z
N MET A 1 -18.44 -2.83 40.21
CA MET A 1 -18.40 -1.58 41.00
C MET A 1 -17.29 -0.72 40.44
N ALA A 2 -17.53 0.56 40.19
CA ALA A 2 -16.54 1.49 39.66
C ALA A 2 -16.82 2.91 40.18
N VAL A 3 -15.79 3.55 40.74
CA VAL A 3 -15.77 4.97 41.13
C VAL A 3 -14.34 5.47 40.87
N PRO A 4 -14.13 6.60 40.17
CA PRO A 4 -12.80 7.12 39.84
C PRO A 4 -12.24 8.02 40.96
N TRP A 5 -10.96 8.37 40.87
CA TRP A 5 -10.30 9.38 41.71
C TRP A 5 -9.57 10.42 40.84
N ASN A 6 -9.80 11.70 41.14
CA ASN A 6 -9.11 12.87 40.58
C ASN A 6 -8.79 13.84 41.73
N SER A 7 -7.52 14.25 41.92
CA SER A 7 -7.14 15.59 42.45
C SER A 7 -5.63 15.69 42.75
N MET A 8 -4.93 16.65 42.13
CA MET A 8 -3.73 17.41 42.57
C MET A 8 -3.07 18.07 41.33
N GLY A 9 -2.58 19.31 41.34
CA GLY A 9 -2.75 20.39 42.34
C GLY A 9 -1.64 21.46 42.31
N MET A 10 -1.98 22.70 41.93
CA MET A 10 -1.20 23.96 42.09
C MET A 10 0.01 24.17 41.09
N PRO A 11 0.69 25.34 41.04
CA PRO A 11 0.35 26.39 40.05
C PRO A 11 1.55 27.12 39.39
N PRO A 12 1.32 28.10 38.47
CA PRO A 12 2.32 29.09 38.04
C PRO A 12 2.22 30.43 38.82
N SER A 13 3.19 31.33 38.63
CA SER A 13 3.33 32.63 39.33
C SER A 13 3.54 33.80 38.37
N ASP A 14 3.14 35.02 38.79
CA ASP A 14 3.24 36.26 38.02
C ASP A 14 4.68 36.76 37.75
N ALA A 15 4.83 37.56 36.69
CA ALA A 15 5.92 38.54 36.53
C ALA A 15 5.44 39.71 35.65
N ASP A 16 5.41 40.91 36.24
CA ASP A 16 4.91 42.16 35.65
C ASP A 16 6.04 43.01 35.04
N ARG A 17 5.75 43.84 34.01
CA ARG A 17 6.57 45.03 33.65
C ARG A 17 5.97 45.94 32.57
N ASP A 18 5.82 47.20 32.95
CA ASP A 18 5.26 48.30 32.15
C ASP A 18 6.32 49.32 31.66
N LYS A 19 5.94 50.11 30.63
CA LYS A 19 6.42 51.48 30.19
C LYS A 19 6.60 51.59 28.66
N ILE A 20 5.73 52.27 27.89
CA ILE A 20 5.35 53.71 27.83
C ILE A 20 6.43 54.61 27.21
N VAL A 21 6.13 55.26 26.06
CA VAL A 21 6.22 56.72 25.79
C VAL A 21 5.75 57.07 24.34
N VAL A 22 4.61 57.77 24.24
CA VAL A 22 4.21 58.89 23.31
C VAL A 22 4.13 58.70 21.77
N GLY A 23 3.02 59.23 21.18
CA GLY A 23 2.74 59.37 19.72
C GLY A 23 3.10 60.75 19.13
N PRO A 24 2.26 61.46 18.30
CA PRO A 24 0.77 61.39 18.24
C PRO A 24 0.06 61.66 16.86
N TYR A 25 -1.30 61.71 16.87
CA TYR A 25 -2.29 62.18 15.85
C TYR A 25 -2.38 61.44 14.48
N ASP A 26 -3.54 61.15 13.85
CA ASP A 26 -5.00 61.02 14.19
C ASP A 26 -5.75 60.63 12.87
N ASP A 27 -7.04 60.30 12.68
CA ASP A 27 -8.28 59.95 13.44
C ASP A 27 -9.11 59.05 12.43
N SER A 28 -10.44 59.07 12.44
CA SER A 28 -11.40 58.51 11.46
C SER A 28 -11.66 56.99 11.47
N ARG A 29 -12.12 56.51 12.65
CA ARG A 29 -13.52 56.07 12.93
C ARG A 29 -14.28 55.26 11.85
N TYR A 30 -15.15 54.29 12.17
CA TYR A 30 -15.48 53.51 13.39
C TYR A 30 -16.44 52.37 12.95
N THR A 31 -16.43 51.22 13.60
CA THR A 31 -17.50 50.21 13.47
C THR A 31 -17.79 49.48 14.79
N ALA A 32 -18.99 48.89 14.87
CA ALA A 32 -19.48 47.89 15.83
C ALA A 32 -19.63 48.27 17.32
N SER A 33 -20.82 47.95 17.86
CA SER A 33 -21.07 47.66 19.27
C SER A 33 -22.03 46.46 19.35
N SER A 34 -22.22 45.85 20.53
CA SER A 34 -22.66 44.45 20.64
C SER A 34 -23.72 44.18 21.71
N SER A 35 -24.19 42.91 21.75
CA SER A 35 -24.70 42.12 22.89
C SER A 35 -26.19 41.76 22.93
N GLY A 36 -26.49 40.57 23.49
CA GLY A 36 -27.80 40.25 24.07
C GLY A 36 -28.34 38.82 23.87
N LEU A 37 -28.92 38.27 24.96
CA LEU A 37 -29.97 37.22 24.99
C LEU A 37 -29.60 35.74 24.67
N SER A 38 -30.49 34.78 25.00
CA SER A 38 -30.56 34.09 26.31
C SER A 38 -31.66 33.00 26.38
N TYR A 39 -31.32 31.80 26.87
CA TYR A 39 -32.15 30.80 27.60
C TYR A 39 -33.60 30.38 27.16
N ILE A 40 -33.76 29.04 26.97
CA ILE A 40 -34.76 28.13 27.62
C ILE A 40 -36.11 27.72 26.93
N ARG A 41 -36.31 26.37 26.85
CA ARG A 41 -37.53 25.49 26.78
C ARG A 41 -38.40 25.34 25.50
N HIS A 42 -38.49 24.06 25.04
CA HIS A 42 -39.67 23.14 24.99
C HIS A 42 -41.08 23.65 24.56
N PRO A 43 -41.95 22.82 23.92
CA PRO A 43 -42.13 21.38 24.21
C PRO A 43 -42.41 20.44 23.00
N SER A 44 -42.90 19.23 23.30
CA SER A 44 -43.22 18.12 22.38
C SER A 44 -44.72 17.80 22.33
N SER A 45 -45.23 17.27 21.20
CA SER A 45 -46.46 16.45 21.16
C SER A 45 -46.61 15.63 19.88
N GLN A 46 -47.13 14.39 19.99
CA GLN A 46 -47.73 13.65 18.87
C GLN A 46 -49.19 14.11 18.65
N PRO A 47 -49.84 13.69 17.54
CA PRO A 47 -50.86 12.64 17.69
C PRO A 47 -50.78 11.54 16.61
N THR A 48 -51.82 10.70 16.54
CA THR A 48 -51.83 9.35 15.90
C THR A 48 -52.94 9.18 14.84
N ASN A 49 -52.96 7.99 14.19
CA ASN A 49 -54.05 7.42 13.35
C ASN A 49 -54.13 7.96 11.89
N SER A 50 -54.61 7.22 10.87
CA SER A 50 -55.25 5.87 10.84
C SER A 50 -55.21 5.17 9.47
N THR A 51 -55.19 3.82 9.49
CA THR A 51 -55.81 2.87 8.52
C THR A 51 -55.28 2.77 7.07
N ALA A 52 -55.58 1.64 6.41
CA ALA A 52 -55.04 1.23 5.10
C ALA A 52 -56.13 0.74 4.13
N ARG A 53 -55.82 0.71 2.81
CA ARG A 53 -56.41 -0.20 1.80
C ARG A 53 -55.55 -0.29 0.52
N LEU A 54 -55.86 -1.26 -0.34
CA LEU A 54 -55.12 -1.63 -1.57
C LEU A 54 -55.88 -1.23 -2.87
N ILE A 55 -55.45 -1.79 -4.01
CA ILE A 55 -56.10 -1.95 -5.34
C ILE A 55 -56.04 -0.67 -6.25
N PRO A 56 -56.06 -0.77 -7.62
CA PRO A 56 -54.87 -1.08 -8.44
C PRO A 56 -54.61 -0.11 -9.64
N GLN A 57 -53.73 -0.53 -10.55
CA GLN A 57 -53.44 0.07 -11.88
C GLN A 57 -54.66 0.14 -12.83
N PRO A 58 -54.51 0.88 -13.95
CA PRO A 58 -54.84 0.34 -15.27
C PRO A 58 -53.62 0.23 -16.21
N LEU A 59 -53.71 -0.69 -17.17
CA LEU A 59 -52.78 -0.90 -18.27
C LEU A 59 -53.45 -0.53 -19.61
N LEU A 60 -52.67 -0.11 -20.61
CA LEU A 60 -53.03 -0.28 -22.03
C LEU A 60 -51.82 -0.74 -22.86
N SER A 61 -52.03 -1.87 -23.53
CA SER A 61 -51.25 -2.48 -24.62
C SER A 61 -52.24 -2.70 -25.79
N PRO A 62 -52.03 -3.47 -26.89
CA PRO A 62 -51.01 -4.50 -27.23
C PRO A 62 -50.59 -4.42 -28.73
N PRO A 63 -50.37 -5.53 -29.50
CA PRO A 63 -49.60 -6.77 -29.29
C PRO A 63 -48.37 -6.86 -30.25
N ILE A 64 -47.41 -7.80 -30.10
CA ILE A 64 -47.35 -9.14 -30.76
C ILE A 64 -46.00 -9.79 -30.37
N ALA A 65 -45.81 -11.11 -30.17
CA ALA A 65 -46.74 -12.20 -29.88
C ALA A 65 -46.06 -13.36 -29.09
N ARG A 66 -45.67 -14.49 -29.76
CA ARG A 66 -45.25 -15.80 -29.16
C ARG A 66 -44.27 -16.54 -30.10
N VAL A 67 -43.52 -17.60 -29.74
CA VAL A 67 -43.93 -18.96 -29.26
C VAL A 67 -42.80 -19.69 -28.47
N SER A 68 -43.17 -20.66 -27.63
CA SER A 68 -42.30 -21.56 -26.80
C SER A 68 -42.62 -23.05 -27.12
N PRO A 69 -42.02 -24.14 -26.55
CA PRO A 69 -41.71 -24.40 -25.11
C PRO A 69 -40.40 -25.22 -24.80
N GLY A 70 -40.19 -25.59 -23.53
CA GLY A 70 -39.18 -26.58 -23.05
C GLY A 70 -39.77 -27.98 -22.84
N PRO A 71 -39.44 -28.78 -21.77
CA PRO A 71 -38.49 -28.54 -20.66
C PRO A 71 -37.70 -29.81 -20.14
N ARG A 72 -37.06 -29.70 -18.96
CA ARG A 72 -36.55 -30.76 -18.02
C ARG A 72 -35.06 -31.18 -18.08
N SER A 73 -34.63 -31.79 -16.97
CA SER A 73 -33.28 -32.21 -16.51
C SER A 73 -33.36 -33.64 -15.90
N PRO A 74 -32.38 -34.21 -15.14
CA PRO A 74 -30.94 -33.89 -14.93
C PRO A 74 -29.97 -35.11 -15.05
N SER A 75 -28.64 -34.89 -15.16
CA SER A 75 -27.62 -35.89 -14.72
C SER A 75 -26.17 -35.37 -14.70
N SER A 76 -25.34 -35.94 -13.80
CA SER A 76 -23.86 -35.89 -13.77
C SER A 76 -23.35 -37.28 -13.30
N PRO A 77 -22.04 -37.58 -13.12
CA PRO A 77 -20.79 -36.91 -13.55
C PRO A 77 -19.73 -37.87 -14.19
N ARG A 78 -18.65 -37.36 -14.82
CA ARG A 78 -17.25 -37.88 -14.63
C ARG A 78 -16.12 -37.10 -15.34
N SER A 79 -15.03 -36.94 -14.57
CA SER A 79 -13.59 -36.84 -14.93
C SER A 79 -13.12 -36.53 -16.37
N PRO A 80 -12.26 -35.50 -16.56
CA PRO A 80 -11.29 -35.43 -17.66
C PRO A 80 -9.93 -36.07 -17.29
N ALA A 81 -9.17 -36.52 -18.29
CA ALA A 81 -7.78 -36.96 -18.14
C ALA A 81 -6.89 -36.41 -19.29
N SER A 82 -5.73 -35.88 -18.90
CA SER A 82 -4.46 -35.81 -19.64
C SER A 82 -4.36 -35.38 -21.13
N PHE A 83 -3.63 -34.26 -21.32
CA PHE A 83 -2.49 -34.08 -22.25
C PHE A 83 -2.66 -33.87 -23.80
N GLN A 84 -2.18 -32.69 -24.23
CA GLN A 84 -1.26 -32.39 -25.37
C GLN A 84 -1.59 -32.69 -26.85
N SER A 85 -1.83 -31.59 -27.60
CA SER A 85 -0.91 -30.99 -28.61
C SER A 85 -0.75 -31.54 -30.06
N LEU A 86 -0.52 -30.58 -31.00
CA LEU A 86 0.10 -30.65 -32.35
C LEU A 86 -0.63 -31.32 -33.55
N ASN A 87 -1.08 -30.53 -34.54
CA ASN A 87 -0.43 -30.35 -35.87
C ASN A 87 -1.31 -29.65 -36.96
N SER A 88 -0.66 -29.13 -38.02
CA SER A 88 -1.24 -28.58 -39.28
C SER A 88 -1.06 -29.58 -40.47
N PRO A 89 -1.60 -29.40 -41.71
CA PRO A 89 -0.84 -28.65 -42.77
C PRO A 89 -1.57 -28.09 -44.07
N SER A 90 -0.85 -27.22 -44.81
CA SER A 90 -0.68 -27.09 -46.30
C SER A 90 -1.81 -26.85 -47.38
N SER A 91 -1.80 -25.63 -48.00
CA SER A 91 -1.56 -25.20 -49.45
C SER A 91 -2.05 -26.02 -50.68
N PRO A 92 -2.21 -25.47 -51.94
CA PRO A 92 -1.52 -24.34 -52.65
C PRO A 92 -2.46 -23.41 -53.52
N GLY A 93 -2.08 -22.55 -54.50
CA GLY A 93 -0.80 -21.87 -54.89
C GLY A 93 -0.58 -21.54 -56.41
N PHE A 94 -0.15 -20.28 -56.74
CA PHE A 94 0.45 -19.74 -58.01
C PHE A 94 -0.38 -19.53 -59.30
N PRO A 95 0.01 -18.68 -60.32
CA PRO A 95 1.34 -18.09 -60.77
C PRO A 95 1.51 -16.55 -60.52
N LEU A 96 2.41 -15.68 -61.08
CA LEU A 96 3.56 -15.67 -62.04
C LEU A 96 4.57 -14.48 -61.76
N SER A 97 5.47 -14.08 -62.70
CA SER A 97 6.62 -13.10 -62.56
C SER A 97 7.23 -12.68 -63.96
N PRO A 98 8.46 -12.10 -64.17
CA PRO A 98 9.23 -10.95 -63.60
C PRO A 98 9.94 -10.02 -64.69
N PHE A 99 10.91 -9.16 -64.32
CA PHE A 99 12.01 -8.62 -65.18
C PHE A 99 13.34 -8.34 -64.38
N TYR A 100 14.50 -8.17 -65.05
CA TYR A 100 15.92 -8.19 -64.57
C TYR A 100 16.87 -7.51 -65.63
N PRO A 101 18.25 -7.51 -65.61
CA PRO A 101 19.33 -7.85 -64.64
C PRO A 101 20.25 -6.58 -64.36
N PRO A 102 21.62 -6.51 -64.30
CA PRO A 102 22.77 -7.45 -64.08
C PRO A 102 23.87 -6.95 -63.06
N SER A 103 25.12 -7.48 -63.11
CA SER A 103 26.38 -7.04 -62.44
C SER A 103 27.62 -7.65 -63.16
N PRO A 104 28.90 -7.26 -62.92
CA PRO A 104 29.84 -7.96 -61.96
C PRO A 104 30.93 -7.02 -61.31
N GLY A 105 31.82 -7.28 -60.34
CA GLY A 105 32.57 -8.42 -59.72
C GLY A 105 34.03 -7.92 -59.40
N PRO A 106 35.02 -8.64 -58.77
CA PRO A 106 35.03 -9.88 -57.96
C PRO A 106 35.96 -9.94 -56.68
N LEU A 107 35.64 -10.84 -55.72
CA LEU A 107 36.46 -11.76 -54.86
C LEU A 107 37.90 -11.46 -54.28
N GLN A 108 38.11 -11.75 -52.97
CA GLN A 108 39.11 -12.75 -52.46
C GLN A 108 38.93 -13.18 -50.95
N ARG A 109 39.86 -13.95 -50.34
CA ARG A 109 39.57 -14.99 -49.29
C ARG A 109 40.77 -15.47 -48.41
N GLY A 110 40.64 -15.58 -47.07
CA GLY A 110 41.25 -16.70 -46.27
C GLY A 110 42.13 -16.47 -45.00
N GLN A 111 41.75 -17.15 -43.89
CA GLN A 111 42.56 -17.89 -42.86
C GLN A 111 43.52 -17.23 -41.79
N PHE A 112 43.64 -17.96 -40.65
CA PHE A 112 44.58 -17.87 -39.50
C PHE A 112 46.04 -18.35 -39.88
N PRO A 113 47.14 -18.33 -39.04
CA PRO A 113 47.21 -18.41 -37.54
C PRO A 113 48.45 -17.81 -36.77
N ASN A 114 48.51 -18.08 -35.45
CA ASN A 114 49.71 -18.30 -34.57
C ASN A 114 50.77 -17.18 -34.30
N SER A 115 51.69 -17.49 -33.36
CA SER A 115 52.63 -16.60 -32.64
C SER A 115 54.12 -16.99 -32.73
N PRO A 116 55.04 -16.01 -32.68
CA PRO A 116 56.38 -16.09 -32.03
C PRO A 116 56.52 -15.02 -30.90
N THR A 117 57.32 -15.06 -29.81
CA THR A 117 58.62 -15.63 -29.39
C THR A 117 59.89 -14.81 -29.70
N SER A 118 60.44 -14.18 -28.65
CA SER A 118 61.84 -13.69 -28.39
C SER A 118 62.47 -12.67 -29.37
N ASP A 119 63.46 -11.82 -29.03
CA ASP A 119 64.32 -11.56 -27.86
C ASP A 119 64.66 -10.03 -27.79
N GLY A 120 65.39 -9.42 -26.84
CA GLY A 120 66.05 -9.88 -25.60
C GLY A 120 67.05 -8.81 -25.05
N PHE A 121 67.45 -8.92 -23.77
CA PHE A 121 68.41 -8.06 -23.01
C PHE A 121 68.04 -6.56 -22.79
N SER A 122 68.44 -5.88 -21.69
CA SER A 122 69.35 -6.23 -20.58
C SER A 122 68.83 -5.76 -19.18
N SER A 123 69.53 -6.10 -18.09
CA SER A 123 69.22 -5.73 -16.70
C SER A 123 70.53 -5.45 -15.93
N PRO A 124 70.52 -4.72 -14.79
CA PRO A 124 70.51 -5.44 -13.50
C PRO A 124 69.83 -4.72 -12.30
N ARG A 125 69.08 -5.50 -11.48
CA ARG A 125 68.85 -5.39 -10.00
C ARG A 125 68.32 -4.06 -9.38
N MET A 126 67.56 -4.05 -8.27
CA MET A 126 67.21 -5.09 -7.29
C MET A 126 65.79 -4.88 -6.68
N SER A 127 65.20 -5.93 -6.10
CA SER A 127 63.81 -6.05 -5.57
C SER A 127 63.54 -5.27 -4.26
N GLY A 128 62.31 -5.07 -3.74
CA GLY A 128 60.91 -5.43 -4.11
C GLY A 128 60.03 -5.47 -2.83
N ALA A 129 58.90 -4.75 -2.69
CA ALA A 129 57.54 -4.95 -3.27
C ALA A 129 56.69 -6.02 -2.49
N THR A 130 55.63 -5.72 -1.70
CA THR A 130 54.24 -5.20 -1.98
C THR A 130 53.29 -6.20 -2.69
N ALA A 131 51.96 -6.32 -2.45
CA ALA A 131 51.01 -5.78 -1.45
C ALA A 131 49.62 -6.54 -1.51
N ALA A 132 48.57 -5.95 -0.90
CA ALA A 132 47.10 -6.22 -0.97
C ALA A 132 46.58 -7.20 -2.06
N THR A 133 45.78 -8.26 -1.81
CA THR A 133 44.42 -8.41 -1.20
C THR A 133 43.21 -7.94 -2.04
N ASP A 134 42.46 -8.88 -2.63
CA ASP A 134 41.01 -8.76 -2.95
C ASP A 134 40.35 -10.18 -3.02
N PRO A 135 39.13 -10.44 -2.49
CA PRO A 135 38.61 -11.82 -2.39
C PRO A 135 37.12 -12.06 -2.75
N ARG A 136 36.82 -12.72 -3.90
CA ARG A 136 35.55 -13.45 -4.14
C ARG A 136 35.66 -14.62 -5.14
N LEU A 137 35.66 -15.86 -4.66
CA LEU A 137 34.64 -16.87 -5.00
C LEU A 137 34.74 -18.11 -4.07
N SER A 138 33.88 -19.10 -4.26
CA SER A 138 33.78 -20.31 -3.43
C SER A 138 33.95 -21.59 -4.26
N THR A 139 34.77 -22.51 -3.78
CA THR A 139 34.76 -23.93 -4.14
C THR A 139 35.04 -24.80 -2.91
N LYS A 140 34.54 -26.04 -2.96
CA LYS A 140 34.61 -27.04 -1.89
C LYS A 140 35.43 -28.23 -2.38
N ALA A 141 36.53 -28.55 -1.72
CA ALA A 141 37.33 -29.75 -1.97
C ALA A 141 37.95 -30.28 -0.66
N SER A 142 38.47 -31.51 -0.69
CA SER A 142 38.88 -32.29 0.47
C SER A 142 40.39 -32.59 0.49
N ASN A 143 40.93 -32.77 1.69
CA ASN A 143 42.06 -33.63 2.08
C ASN A 143 43.27 -33.75 1.13
N MET A 144 44.44 -33.27 1.58
CA MET A 144 45.65 -34.10 1.54
C MET A 144 46.67 -33.73 2.64
N MET A 145 47.46 -34.73 3.02
CA MET A 145 48.70 -34.71 3.83
C MET A 145 49.86 -34.06 3.00
N GLU A 146 51.09 -33.75 3.45
CA GLU A 146 51.87 -34.06 4.67
C GLU A 146 53.14 -33.16 4.77
N THR A 147 53.94 -33.29 5.85
CA THR A 147 55.34 -32.81 6.05
C THR A 147 55.55 -31.29 6.25
N VAL A 148 56.60 -30.76 6.92
CA VAL A 148 57.89 -31.31 7.43
C VAL A 148 58.11 -30.97 8.94
N LEU A 149 59.03 -31.71 9.57
CA LEU A 149 59.76 -31.57 10.86
C LEU A 149 59.98 -30.13 11.42
N GLU A 150 60.29 -29.89 12.71
CA GLU A 150 61.31 -30.54 13.57
C GLU A 150 60.95 -30.73 15.06
N THR A 151 61.75 -31.58 15.72
CA THR A 151 61.82 -31.79 17.19
C THR A 151 63.20 -31.33 17.70
N PRO A 152 63.40 -31.23 19.03
CA PRO A 152 64.36 -32.18 19.59
C PRO A 152 63.87 -32.92 20.84
N TYR A 153 64.68 -33.88 21.27
CA TYR A 153 64.38 -34.99 22.19
C TYR A 153 65.30 -34.94 23.42
N PHE A 154 64.84 -35.36 24.61
CA PHE A 154 65.72 -35.86 25.69
C PHE A 154 64.96 -36.73 26.69
N ASP A 155 65.52 -37.89 27.01
CA ASP A 155 65.12 -38.78 28.11
C ASP A 155 66.04 -38.58 29.33
N THR A 156 65.52 -38.79 30.56
CA THR A 156 65.99 -39.82 31.52
C THR A 156 65.43 -39.62 32.95
N PRO A 157 65.08 -40.70 33.68
CA PRO A 157 64.86 -40.72 35.14
C PRO A 157 65.97 -41.56 35.86
N PRO A 158 65.86 -41.97 37.15
CA PRO A 158 65.10 -41.46 38.31
C PRO A 158 66.00 -41.18 39.56
N HIS A 159 65.53 -40.40 40.55
CA HIS A 159 66.08 -40.47 41.94
C HIS A 159 65.06 -40.11 43.04
N THR A 160 65.23 -40.76 44.20
CA THR A 160 64.66 -40.48 45.55
C THR A 160 65.73 -40.93 46.58
N PRO A 161 65.65 -40.66 47.91
CA PRO A 161 64.56 -40.05 48.68
C PRO A 161 65.00 -38.94 49.69
N GLY A 162 64.02 -38.37 50.42
CA GLY A 162 64.21 -38.04 51.84
C GLY A 162 64.13 -36.57 52.28
N SER A 163 62.99 -36.18 52.88
CA SER A 163 62.94 -35.42 54.15
C SER A 163 61.52 -35.49 54.73
N TRP A 164 61.38 -35.37 56.06
CA TRP A 164 60.09 -35.26 56.75
C TRP A 164 59.79 -33.79 57.08
N GLY A 165 58.51 -33.38 57.07
CA GLY A 165 58.12 -32.00 57.36
C GLY A 165 56.62 -31.72 57.24
N ASP A 166 55.89 -32.10 58.29
CA ASP A 166 54.55 -31.65 58.72
C ASP A 166 53.35 -31.60 57.75
N ALA A 167 52.20 -32.03 58.29
CA ALA A 167 50.95 -32.11 57.56
C ALA A 167 50.16 -30.79 57.62
N SER A 168 49.71 -30.32 56.46
CA SER A 168 48.46 -29.57 56.35
C SER A 168 47.48 -30.33 55.46
N ARG A 169 46.22 -30.46 55.91
CA ARG A 169 45.23 -31.36 55.29
C ARG A 169 44.51 -30.69 54.12
N GLY A 170 45.28 -30.20 53.15
CA GLY A 170 44.76 -29.67 51.90
C GLY A 170 44.05 -30.76 51.11
N THR A 171 42.75 -30.57 50.85
CA THR A 171 42.08 -31.30 49.77
C THR A 171 42.48 -30.65 48.46
N ASP A 172 43.36 -31.29 47.69
CA ASP A 172 43.72 -30.89 46.33
C ASP A 172 42.51 -31.07 45.40
N ASN A 173 41.58 -30.13 45.49
CA ASN A 173 40.68 -29.83 44.39
C ASN A 173 41.56 -29.25 43.27
N LEU A 174 41.96 -30.12 42.34
CA LEU A 174 42.38 -29.71 41.00
C LEU A 174 41.18 -29.03 40.34
N ASP A 175 41.02 -27.73 40.61
CA ASP A 175 39.98 -26.91 40.02
C ASP A 175 40.13 -26.94 38.51
N ALA A 176 39.17 -27.58 37.84
CA ALA A 176 39.21 -27.81 36.41
C ALA A 176 39.35 -26.47 35.68
N THR A 177 40.47 -26.30 34.96
CA THR A 177 40.82 -25.05 34.28
C THR A 177 39.72 -24.66 33.31
N GLU A 178 39.11 -23.47 33.52
CA GLU A 178 38.08 -22.93 32.64
C GLU A 178 38.67 -22.66 31.24
N VAL A 179 38.24 -23.42 30.24
CA VAL A 179 38.66 -23.21 28.85
C VAL A 179 37.65 -22.33 28.12
N SER A 180 38.14 -21.36 27.33
CA SER A 180 37.26 -20.47 26.58
C SER A 180 36.72 -21.15 25.32
N LEU A 181 35.39 -21.34 25.26
CA LEU A 181 34.67 -21.87 24.09
C LEU A 181 35.06 -21.14 22.80
N ASN A 182 35.94 -21.76 22.02
CA ASN A 182 36.29 -21.31 20.67
C ASN A 182 35.38 -21.98 19.64
N ASN A 183 35.06 -21.28 18.56
CA ASN A 183 34.18 -21.75 17.47
C ASN A 183 32.75 -22.22 17.84
N GLY A 184 32.28 -21.99 19.08
CA GLY A 184 30.93 -22.35 19.52
C GLY A 184 29.79 -21.68 18.71
N TRP A 185 28.65 -22.35 18.71
CA TRP A 185 27.42 -22.00 17.97
C TRP A 185 27.02 -20.53 18.15
N ARG A 186 26.66 -19.89 17.02
CA ARG A 186 26.26 -18.48 16.97
C ARG A 186 25.09 -18.22 16.01
N PRO A 187 23.90 -17.81 16.53
CA PRO A 187 22.73 -17.44 15.71
C PRO A 187 23.08 -16.42 14.63
N TRP A 188 22.75 -16.74 13.37
CA TRP A 188 23.15 -15.95 12.20
C TRP A 188 22.55 -14.53 12.20
N TRP A 189 21.27 -14.37 12.53
CA TRP A 189 20.58 -13.07 12.52
C TRP A 189 20.98 -12.16 13.68
N LEU A 190 21.63 -12.70 14.71
CA LEU A 190 22.07 -11.97 15.89
C LEU A 190 23.57 -11.60 15.84
N ARG A 191 24.24 -11.84 14.70
CA ARG A 191 25.63 -11.43 14.47
C ARG A 191 25.69 -9.93 14.21
N ARG A 192 26.71 -9.24 14.76
CA ARG A 192 26.94 -7.79 14.59
C ARG A 192 26.79 -7.30 13.13
N ARG A 193 27.30 -8.05 12.15
CA ARG A 193 27.14 -7.75 10.71
C ARG A 193 25.67 -7.58 10.28
N VAL A 194 24.75 -8.40 10.78
CA VAL A 194 23.32 -8.31 10.45
C VAL A 194 22.69 -7.09 11.13
N THR A 195 23.03 -6.81 12.39
CA THR A 195 22.61 -5.58 13.08
C THR A 195 23.09 -4.33 12.33
N SER A 196 24.33 -4.30 11.86
CA SER A 196 24.87 -3.20 11.04
C SER A 196 24.14 -3.04 9.70
N ILE A 197 23.71 -4.12 9.05
CA ILE A 197 22.90 -4.06 7.83
C ILE A 197 21.53 -3.43 8.12
N PHE A 198 20.88 -3.77 9.24
CA PHE A 198 19.63 -3.11 9.64
C PHE A 198 19.80 -1.63 9.99
N ILE A 199 20.93 -1.24 10.62
CA ILE A 199 21.27 0.17 10.87
C ILE A 199 21.38 0.91 9.53
N GLY A 200 22.24 0.42 8.63
CA GLY A 200 22.43 1.01 7.30
C GLY A 200 21.12 1.12 6.51
N ALA A 201 20.30 0.07 6.51
CA ALA A 201 18.98 0.10 5.86
C ALA A 201 18.03 1.14 6.48
N SER A 202 17.99 1.27 7.81
CA SER A 202 17.15 2.29 8.47
C SER A 202 17.60 3.73 8.17
N ILE A 203 18.91 3.98 8.12
CA ILE A 203 19.46 5.29 7.76
C ILE A 203 19.21 5.60 6.27
N MET A 204 19.42 4.63 5.38
CA MET A 204 19.12 4.81 3.95
C MET A 204 17.64 5.11 3.72
N LEU A 205 16.72 4.43 4.42
CA LEU A 205 15.28 4.71 4.29
C LEU A 205 14.87 6.06 4.90
N ALA A 206 15.55 6.53 5.95
CA ALA A 206 15.38 7.89 6.46
C ALA A 206 15.82 8.95 5.43
N VAL A 207 17.01 8.78 4.84
CA VAL A 207 17.54 9.70 3.80
C VAL A 207 16.69 9.68 2.52
N ILE A 208 16.23 8.50 2.08
CA ILE A 208 15.29 8.39 0.95
C ILE A 208 13.97 9.11 1.28
N GLY A 209 13.49 9.02 2.53
CA GLY A 209 12.34 9.77 3.00
C GLY A 209 12.51 11.27 2.81
N GLU A 210 13.57 11.86 3.38
CA GLU A 210 13.91 13.30 3.24
C GLU A 210 14.03 13.75 1.78
N VAL A 211 14.74 12.98 0.94
CA VAL A 211 14.89 13.28 -0.50
C VAL A 211 13.54 13.23 -1.23
N VAL A 212 12.66 12.30 -0.88
CA VAL A 212 11.29 12.24 -1.41
C VAL A 212 10.45 13.43 -0.93
N MET A 213 10.60 13.90 0.31
CA MET A 213 9.90 15.13 0.78
C MET A 213 10.32 16.35 -0.05
N TRP A 214 11.62 16.54 -0.22
CA TRP A 214 12.17 17.64 -1.01
C TRP A 214 11.75 17.57 -2.48
N TRP A 215 11.73 16.38 -3.09
CA TRP A 215 11.29 16.21 -4.48
C TRP A 215 9.78 16.50 -4.65
N LEU A 216 8.94 16.00 -3.74
CA LEU A 216 7.49 16.21 -3.74
C LEU A 216 7.07 17.65 -3.37
N SER A 217 7.94 18.41 -2.71
CA SER A 217 7.73 19.84 -2.47
C SER A 217 7.91 20.69 -3.73
N ASN A 218 8.56 20.15 -4.77
CA ASN A 218 8.98 20.90 -5.95
C ASN A 218 8.35 20.39 -7.27
N ASN A 219 7.74 19.20 -7.27
CA ASN A 219 7.23 18.54 -8.49
C ASN A 219 5.86 17.89 -8.23
N GLU A 220 4.96 17.98 -9.21
CA GLU A 220 3.71 17.24 -9.20
C GLU A 220 3.92 15.77 -9.65
N VAL A 221 3.08 14.85 -9.16
CA VAL A 221 3.22 13.41 -9.42
C VAL A 221 2.13 12.92 -10.38
N ASP A 222 2.56 12.37 -11.51
CA ASP A 222 1.67 11.73 -12.50
C ASP A 222 0.76 10.66 -11.89
N SER A 223 -0.51 10.71 -12.28
CA SER A 223 -1.54 9.74 -11.87
C SER A 223 -1.20 8.30 -12.28
N SER A 224 -0.37 8.11 -13.32
CA SER A 224 0.14 6.81 -13.79
C SER A 224 0.93 6.04 -12.72
N LEU A 225 1.65 6.76 -11.84
CA LEU A 225 2.47 6.17 -10.78
C LEU A 225 1.73 6.02 -9.44
N LYS A 226 0.45 6.40 -9.36
CA LYS A 226 -0.39 6.35 -8.15
C LYS A 226 -0.32 5.00 -7.42
N GLY A 227 -0.38 3.89 -8.16
CA GLY A 227 -0.29 2.54 -7.59
C GLY A 227 1.08 2.23 -6.96
N LEU A 228 2.18 2.67 -7.59
CA LEU A 228 3.54 2.44 -7.11
C LEU A 228 3.79 3.19 -5.80
N TRP A 229 3.39 4.46 -5.72
CA TRP A 229 3.55 5.28 -4.52
C TRP A 229 2.63 4.84 -3.36
N THR A 230 1.40 4.40 -3.67
CA THR A 230 0.45 3.91 -2.63
C THR A 230 0.96 2.65 -1.92
N PHE A 231 1.56 1.69 -2.64
CA PHE A 231 1.98 0.41 -2.06
C PHE A 231 3.48 0.32 -1.73
N GLY A 232 4.34 1.06 -2.43
CA GLY A 232 5.81 0.96 -2.34
C GLY A 232 6.36 1.08 -0.91
N PRO A 233 6.10 2.17 -0.17
CA PRO A 233 6.58 2.35 1.21
C PRO A 233 6.10 1.24 2.15
N VAL A 234 4.85 0.81 1.99
CA VAL A 234 4.22 -0.24 2.82
C VAL A 234 4.89 -1.60 2.59
N VAL A 235 5.18 -1.94 1.33
CA VAL A 235 5.86 -3.18 0.94
C VAL A 235 7.30 -3.20 1.46
N VAL A 236 8.07 -2.12 1.28
CA VAL A 236 9.48 -2.03 1.73
C VAL A 236 9.58 -2.20 3.26
N VAL A 237 8.75 -1.50 4.03
CA VAL A 237 8.71 -1.61 5.49
C VAL A 237 8.23 -3.00 5.92
N SER A 238 7.26 -3.60 5.21
CA SER A 238 6.78 -4.95 5.49
C SER A 238 7.88 -6.01 5.28
N ILE A 239 8.70 -5.90 4.24
CA ILE A 239 9.86 -6.77 4.01
C ILE A 239 10.86 -6.63 5.16
N MET A 240 11.20 -5.40 5.56
CA MET A 240 12.08 -5.14 6.71
C MET A 240 11.53 -5.77 8.00
N ALA A 241 10.22 -5.68 8.25
CA ALA A 241 9.56 -6.28 9.41
C ALA A 241 9.54 -7.82 9.38
N ILE A 242 9.37 -8.45 8.20
CA ILE A 242 9.44 -9.91 8.02
C ILE A 242 10.85 -10.42 8.35
N LEU A 243 11.89 -9.71 7.89
CA LEU A 243 13.28 -10.03 8.20
C LEU A 243 13.57 -9.81 9.70
N TRP A 244 13.07 -8.71 10.29
CA TRP A 244 13.25 -8.43 11.72
C TRP A 244 12.61 -9.50 12.63
N ALA A 245 11.50 -10.11 12.22
CA ALA A 245 10.88 -11.21 12.97
C ALA A 245 11.80 -12.44 13.13
N ARG A 246 12.84 -12.59 12.29
CA ARG A 246 13.89 -13.61 12.50
C ARG A 246 14.88 -13.20 13.59
N VAL A 247 15.26 -11.92 13.63
CA VAL A 247 16.10 -11.33 14.69
C VAL A 247 15.38 -11.46 16.04
N GLU A 248 14.10 -11.12 16.13
CA GLU A 248 13.31 -11.27 17.36
C GLU A 248 13.19 -12.72 17.80
N ALA A 249 12.86 -13.64 16.88
CA ALA A 249 12.73 -15.06 17.23
C ALA A 249 14.03 -15.66 17.78
N GLN A 250 15.20 -15.26 17.23
CA GLN A 250 16.50 -15.67 17.77
C GLN A 250 16.81 -14.96 19.10
N ALA A 251 16.56 -13.64 19.21
CA ALA A 251 16.75 -12.87 20.44
C ALA A 251 15.98 -13.48 21.64
N LEU A 252 14.68 -13.75 21.47
CA LEU A 252 13.84 -14.32 22.52
C LEU A 252 14.27 -15.73 22.94
N LEU A 253 14.69 -16.57 21.98
CA LEU A 253 14.99 -17.98 22.23
C LEU A 253 16.40 -18.17 22.84
N TYR A 254 17.40 -17.43 22.38
CA TYR A 254 18.77 -17.58 22.86
C TYR A 254 19.11 -16.73 24.10
N MET A 255 18.30 -15.73 24.48
CA MET A 255 18.60 -14.87 25.65
C MET A 255 18.90 -15.65 26.95
N PRO A 256 18.16 -16.71 27.33
CA PRO A 256 18.49 -17.48 28.53
C PRO A 256 19.92 -18.04 28.52
N TRP A 257 20.37 -18.57 27.38
CA TRP A 257 21.72 -19.10 27.19
C TRP A 257 22.78 -17.98 27.17
N ILE A 258 22.50 -16.85 26.52
CA ILE A 258 23.40 -15.68 26.48
C ILE A 258 23.69 -15.13 27.90
N VAL A 259 22.73 -15.19 28.83
CA VAL A 259 22.93 -14.74 30.22
C VAL A 259 23.70 -15.77 31.07
N LEU A 260 23.68 -17.06 30.69
CA LEU A 260 24.36 -18.12 31.43
C LEU A 260 25.88 -18.19 31.13
N ASP A 261 26.35 -17.67 29.99
CA ASP A 261 27.76 -17.64 29.56
C ASP A 261 28.72 -17.12 30.64
N ARG A 262 29.82 -17.85 30.91
CA ARG A 262 30.89 -17.60 31.92
C ARG A 262 30.47 -17.62 33.38
N ARG A 263 31.45 -17.63 34.28
CA ARG A 263 31.22 -17.22 35.68
C ARG A 263 30.94 -15.71 35.80
N PRO A 264 30.07 -15.28 36.73
CA PRO A 264 29.83 -13.86 36.99
C PRO A 264 31.03 -13.21 37.69
N THR A 265 31.43 -12.02 37.25
CA THR A 265 32.54 -11.26 37.86
C THR A 265 32.06 -10.28 38.93
N THR A 266 30.75 -9.99 38.97
CA THR A 266 30.16 -9.01 39.90
C THR A 266 28.90 -9.55 40.59
N VAL A 267 28.57 -9.00 41.76
CA VAL A 267 27.35 -9.37 42.52
C VAL A 267 26.09 -9.09 41.71
N ASP A 268 26.07 -8.02 40.90
CA ASP A 268 24.96 -7.70 39.99
C ASP A 268 24.88 -8.64 38.76
N GLU A 269 25.89 -9.50 38.52
CA GLU A 269 25.80 -10.62 37.58
C GLU A 269 25.25 -11.90 38.23
N THR A 270 25.64 -12.23 39.46
CA THR A 270 25.01 -13.35 40.19
C THR A 270 23.49 -13.17 40.30
N ARG A 271 23.04 -11.94 40.60
CA ARG A 271 21.62 -11.53 40.64
C ARG A 271 20.92 -11.60 39.28
N ARG A 272 21.66 -11.47 38.16
CA ARG A 272 21.12 -11.67 36.79
C ARG A 272 21.00 -13.15 36.43
N LYS A 273 21.90 -14.01 36.92
CA LYS A 273 21.96 -15.45 36.60
C LYS A 273 21.03 -16.36 37.42
N GLN A 274 20.31 -15.80 38.41
CA GLN A 274 19.37 -16.53 39.25
C GLN A 274 18.27 -17.25 38.44
N ALA A 275 17.93 -18.49 38.84
CA ALA A 275 17.11 -19.42 38.04
C ALA A 275 15.80 -18.83 37.49
N HIS A 276 15.11 -17.99 38.28
CA HIS A 276 13.83 -17.35 37.89
C HIS A 276 13.97 -16.29 36.77
N ARG A 277 15.20 -15.88 36.43
CA ARG A 277 15.53 -14.90 35.38
C ARG A 277 16.18 -15.53 34.15
N THR A 278 16.69 -16.76 34.27
CA THR A 278 17.40 -17.48 33.22
C THR A 278 16.70 -18.79 32.85
N ILE A 279 16.95 -19.85 33.61
CA ILE A 279 16.61 -21.25 33.27
C ILE A 279 15.11 -21.53 33.29
N LEU A 280 14.36 -20.88 34.18
CA LEU A 280 12.89 -20.93 34.24
C LEU A 280 12.19 -19.99 33.24
N LEU A 281 12.93 -19.21 32.43
CA LEU A 281 12.37 -18.13 31.63
C LEU A 281 12.10 -18.53 30.16
N ASP A 282 10.83 -18.78 29.86
CA ASP A 282 10.33 -19.05 28.50
C ASP A 282 9.85 -17.75 27.83
N TYR A 283 10.79 -16.93 27.31
CA TYR A 283 10.45 -15.73 26.53
C TYR A 283 9.52 -16.02 25.33
N PRO A 284 9.73 -17.09 24.53
CA PRO A 284 8.82 -17.46 23.46
C PRO A 284 7.38 -17.76 23.89
N SER A 285 7.09 -18.05 25.16
CA SER A 285 5.70 -18.22 25.66
C SER A 285 4.93 -16.91 25.86
N LEU A 286 5.62 -15.80 26.11
CA LEU A 286 5.02 -14.53 26.56
C LEU A 286 4.46 -13.71 25.37
N GLY A 287 3.43 -12.90 25.64
CA GLY A 287 2.99 -11.86 24.69
C GLY A 287 3.98 -10.70 24.62
N SER A 288 4.09 -10.00 23.49
CA SER A 288 5.12 -8.95 23.25
C SER A 288 5.28 -7.95 24.41
N PHE A 289 4.17 -7.44 24.97
CA PHE A 289 4.18 -6.49 26.08
C PHE A 289 4.64 -7.11 27.41
N GLN A 290 4.23 -8.36 27.69
CA GLN A 290 4.65 -9.11 28.87
C GLN A 290 6.14 -9.50 28.78
N ALA A 291 6.62 -9.85 27.57
CA ALA A 291 8.02 -10.10 27.30
C ALA A 291 8.86 -8.83 27.47
N LEU A 292 8.39 -7.67 26.97
CA LEU A 292 9.05 -6.37 27.10
C LEU A 292 9.19 -5.93 28.56
N THR A 293 8.09 -5.93 29.31
CA THR A 293 8.08 -5.54 30.74
C THR A 293 8.95 -6.48 31.60
N LYS A 294 8.90 -7.79 31.35
CA LYS A 294 9.75 -8.78 32.05
C LYS A 294 11.23 -8.67 31.65
N ALA A 295 11.53 -8.39 30.38
CA ALA A 295 12.89 -8.15 29.91
C ALA A 295 13.49 -6.86 30.48
N PHE A 296 12.71 -5.79 30.55
CA PHE A 296 13.12 -4.53 31.18
C PHE A 296 13.44 -4.74 32.67
N ARG A 297 12.52 -5.37 33.43
CA ARG A 297 12.72 -5.69 34.85
C ARG A 297 13.93 -6.60 35.11
N ASN A 298 14.28 -7.47 34.16
CA ASN A 298 15.44 -8.35 34.24
C ASN A 298 16.75 -7.70 33.72
N ARG A 299 16.73 -6.48 33.16
CA ARG A 299 17.85 -5.83 32.44
C ARG A 299 18.33 -6.63 31.20
N HIS A 300 17.41 -7.28 30.47
CA HIS A 300 17.71 -8.04 29.25
C HIS A 300 17.66 -7.12 28.00
N HIS A 301 18.60 -6.18 27.91
CA HIS A 301 18.63 -5.10 26.91
C HIS A 301 18.42 -5.54 25.46
N LEU A 302 19.03 -6.67 25.05
CA LEU A 302 18.91 -7.23 23.70
C LEU A 302 17.46 -7.61 23.35
N VAL A 303 16.70 -8.17 24.30
CA VAL A 303 15.28 -8.51 24.11
C VAL A 303 14.41 -7.25 24.12
N VAL A 304 14.71 -6.29 24.99
CA VAL A 304 14.02 -4.98 25.03
C VAL A 304 14.14 -4.27 23.68
N ALA A 305 15.35 -4.08 23.17
CA ALA A 305 15.61 -3.46 21.87
C ALA A 305 14.89 -4.18 20.73
N SER A 306 14.94 -5.53 20.71
CA SER A 306 14.32 -6.31 19.63
C SER A 306 12.80 -6.21 19.58
N ILE A 307 12.12 -6.20 20.74
CA ILE A 307 10.68 -5.99 20.82
C ILE A 307 10.31 -4.54 20.48
N VAL A 308 11.08 -3.55 20.95
CA VAL A 308 10.85 -2.12 20.64
C VAL A 308 10.95 -1.87 19.13
N ILE A 309 11.99 -2.36 18.46
CA ILE A 309 12.14 -2.21 17.01
C ILE A 309 11.00 -2.91 16.26
N LYS A 310 10.49 -4.05 16.74
CA LYS A 310 9.29 -4.67 16.15
C LYS A 310 8.04 -3.79 16.27
N LEU A 311 7.85 -3.14 17.42
CA LEU A 311 6.71 -2.23 17.63
C LEU A 311 6.83 -0.99 16.75
N LEU A 312 8.02 -0.40 16.65
CA LEU A 312 8.32 0.71 15.75
C LEU A 312 8.08 0.33 14.27
N LEU A 313 8.53 -0.84 13.83
CA LEU A 313 8.26 -1.34 12.47
C LEU A 313 6.77 -1.63 12.21
N ARG A 314 5.98 -1.97 13.25
CA ARG A 314 4.52 -2.09 13.11
C ARG A 314 3.83 -0.74 13.03
N ALA A 315 4.26 0.26 13.80
CA ALA A 315 3.81 1.64 13.66
C ALA A 315 4.17 2.20 12.27
N GLN A 316 5.37 1.88 11.77
CA GLN A 316 5.84 2.32 10.45
C GLN A 316 4.98 1.74 9.32
N ILE A 317 4.49 0.49 9.40
CA ILE A 317 3.54 -0.06 8.41
C ILE A 317 2.24 0.75 8.40
N VAL A 318 1.72 1.14 9.57
CA VAL A 318 0.51 1.97 9.68
C VAL A 318 0.75 3.36 9.10
N LEU A 319 1.85 4.04 9.47
CA LEU A 319 2.20 5.36 8.91
C LEU A 319 2.37 5.29 7.38
N SER A 320 3.08 4.28 6.86
CA SER A 320 3.27 4.07 5.42
C SER A 320 1.94 4.00 4.64
N THR A 321 0.85 3.54 5.27
CA THR A 321 -0.47 3.41 4.60
C THR A 321 -1.24 4.72 4.50
N ALA A 322 -0.82 5.78 5.20
CA ALA A 322 -1.48 7.09 5.24
C ALA A 322 -0.60 8.23 4.67
N VAL A 323 0.52 7.91 4.02
CA VAL A 323 1.44 8.92 3.45
C VAL A 323 0.82 9.72 2.31
N PHE A 324 0.13 9.04 1.40
CA PHE A 324 -0.37 9.63 0.16
C PHE A 324 -1.88 9.65 0.14
N HIS A 325 -2.46 10.78 -0.26
CA HIS A 325 -3.84 10.87 -0.72
C HIS A 325 -3.88 11.40 -2.15
N ALA A 326 -4.99 11.13 -2.85
CA ALA A 326 -5.27 11.77 -4.12
C ALA A 326 -6.13 13.00 -3.85
N GLU A 327 -5.59 14.18 -4.12
CA GLU A 327 -6.40 15.39 -4.23
C GLU A 327 -7.08 15.36 -5.60
N ILE A 328 -8.36 15.71 -5.60
CA ILE A 328 -9.18 15.79 -6.80
C ILE A 328 -9.69 17.22 -6.85
N TYR A 329 -9.29 17.93 -7.90
CA TYR A 329 -9.74 19.29 -8.16
C TYR A 329 -11.10 19.26 -8.87
N VAL A 330 -11.85 20.36 -8.79
CA VAL A 330 -13.19 20.48 -9.39
C VAL A 330 -13.12 20.26 -10.91
N ASP A 331 -12.02 20.70 -11.53
CA ASP A 331 -11.54 20.49 -12.91
C ASP A 331 -11.40 19.01 -13.36
N SER A 332 -11.87 18.05 -12.56
CA SER A 332 -11.68 16.60 -12.70
C SER A 332 -10.22 16.08 -12.65
N THR A 333 -9.22 16.95 -12.52
CA THR A 333 -7.81 16.52 -12.43
C THR A 333 -7.53 15.84 -11.08
N THR A 334 -6.75 14.76 -11.11
CA THR A 334 -6.34 14.03 -9.89
C THR A 334 -4.84 14.10 -9.69
N ARG A 335 -4.39 14.72 -8.60
CA ARG A 335 -2.96 14.86 -8.24
C ARG A 335 -2.67 14.06 -6.98
N LEU A 336 -1.52 13.40 -6.90
CA LEU A 336 -1.11 12.67 -5.70
C LEU A 336 -0.32 13.61 -4.78
N ARG A 337 -0.80 13.85 -3.56
CA ARG A 337 -0.09 14.67 -2.56
C ARG A 337 0.34 13.81 -1.37
N ALA A 338 1.50 14.13 -0.81
CA ALA A 338 1.99 13.50 0.41
C ALA A 338 1.66 14.35 1.64
N ARG A 339 1.26 13.68 2.72
CA ARG A 339 1.04 14.27 4.04
C ARG A 339 2.37 14.46 4.73
N LEU A 340 2.94 15.66 4.59
CA LEU A 340 4.30 16.00 5.04
C LEU A 340 4.53 15.63 6.53
N GLY A 341 3.54 15.83 7.41
CA GLY A 341 3.60 15.43 8.81
C GLY A 341 3.72 13.90 9.04
N VAL A 342 3.05 13.08 8.21
CA VAL A 342 3.18 11.61 8.25
C VAL A 342 4.57 11.19 7.76
N LEU A 343 5.09 11.89 6.76
CA LEU A 343 6.39 11.59 6.15
C LEU A 343 7.56 11.96 7.08
N HIS A 344 7.50 13.12 7.76
CA HIS A 344 8.40 13.44 8.88
C HIS A 344 8.30 12.42 10.03
N ALA A 345 7.10 12.00 10.41
CA ALA A 345 6.92 10.98 11.44
C ALA A 345 7.58 9.64 11.04
N MET A 346 7.50 9.25 9.76
CA MET A 346 8.18 8.06 9.24
C MET A 346 9.71 8.18 9.27
N VAL A 347 10.27 9.33 8.89
CA VAL A 347 11.73 9.56 8.99
C VAL A 347 12.16 9.50 10.47
N GLY A 348 11.43 10.19 11.36
CA GLY A 348 11.67 10.15 12.80
C GLY A 348 11.67 8.73 13.37
N VAL A 349 10.70 7.88 12.99
CA VAL A 349 10.65 6.47 13.41
C VAL A 349 11.83 5.66 12.86
N PHE A 350 12.29 5.89 11.62
CA PHE A 350 13.50 5.24 11.11
C PHE A 350 14.77 5.67 11.88
N LEU A 351 14.89 6.95 12.23
CA LEU A 351 16.01 7.45 13.05
C LEU A 351 15.98 6.87 14.47
N ILE A 352 14.79 6.74 15.08
CA ILE A 352 14.62 6.08 16.39
C ILE A 352 14.99 4.58 16.28
N ILE A 353 14.61 3.89 15.20
CA ILE A 353 15.03 2.49 14.96
C ILE A 353 16.57 2.39 14.90
N SER A 354 17.24 3.28 14.17
CA SER A 354 18.71 3.36 14.13
C SER A 354 19.30 3.58 15.53
N GLY A 355 18.74 4.52 16.30
CA GLY A 355 19.13 4.79 17.69
C GLY A 355 18.99 3.59 18.63
N VAL A 356 17.92 2.80 18.52
CA VAL A 356 17.70 1.59 19.33
C VAL A 356 18.59 0.41 18.88
N LEU A 357 18.98 0.38 17.60
CA LEU A 357 19.92 -0.64 17.07
C LEU A 357 21.36 -0.46 17.58
N LEU A 358 21.79 0.76 17.91
CA LEU A 358 23.15 1.03 18.39
C LEU A 358 23.49 0.33 19.74
N PRO A 359 22.66 0.44 20.81
CA PRO A 359 22.83 -0.39 22.01
C PRO A 359 22.75 -1.89 21.74
N MET A 360 21.94 -2.32 20.76
CA MET A 360 21.83 -3.73 20.37
C MET A 360 23.11 -4.24 19.68
N LEU A 361 23.81 -3.40 18.93
CA LEU A 361 25.12 -3.72 18.34
C LEU A 361 26.21 -3.89 19.41
N TYR A 362 26.19 -3.05 20.45
CA TYR A 362 27.09 -3.16 21.60
C TYR A 362 26.84 -4.47 22.39
N HIS A 363 25.58 -4.73 22.77
CA HIS A 363 25.16 -5.92 23.51
C HIS A 363 25.02 -7.21 22.64
N ALA A 364 25.41 -7.18 21.37
CA ALA A 364 25.35 -8.36 20.51
C ALA A 364 26.29 -9.49 21.02
N PRO A 365 25.91 -10.77 20.85
CA PRO A 365 26.67 -11.92 21.36
C PRO A 365 28.16 -11.91 21.02
N SER A 366 28.97 -12.45 21.94
CA SER A 366 30.42 -12.47 21.83
C SER A 366 30.90 -13.23 20.58
N PRO A 367 32.07 -12.87 20.00
CA PRO A 367 32.64 -13.57 18.84
C PRO A 367 33.29 -14.92 19.19
N ARG A 368 32.86 -15.58 20.28
CA ARG A 368 33.39 -16.88 20.77
C ARG A 368 32.37 -18.01 20.58
N GLY A 369 31.17 -17.86 21.14
CA GLY A 369 30.09 -18.84 21.08
C GLY A 369 29.01 -18.51 22.12
N ILE A 370 27.89 -19.24 22.10
CA ILE A 370 26.92 -19.26 23.22
C ILE A 370 26.86 -20.64 23.86
N ALA A 371 26.98 -21.69 23.05
CA ALA A 371 27.07 -23.10 23.45
C ALA A 371 27.83 -23.86 22.34
N PRO A 372 28.29 -25.10 22.56
CA PRO A 372 28.80 -25.98 21.49
C PRO A 372 27.85 -26.10 20.28
N ARG A 373 26.55 -26.25 20.56
CA ARG A 373 25.48 -26.63 19.60
C ARG A 373 24.30 -25.65 19.60
N ASP A 374 23.41 -25.79 18.62
CA ASP A 374 22.08 -25.16 18.59
C ASP A 374 21.10 -25.76 19.65
N PRO A 375 20.70 -25.02 20.70
CA PRO A 375 19.66 -25.44 21.66
C PRO A 375 18.20 -25.32 21.14
N THR A 376 17.93 -25.16 19.84
CA THR A 376 16.54 -25.12 19.33
C THR A 376 15.89 -26.49 19.15
N SER A 377 16.66 -27.59 19.13
CA SER A 377 16.12 -28.94 19.02
C SER A 377 16.00 -29.63 20.40
N PRO A 378 14.98 -30.48 20.62
CA PRO A 378 14.90 -31.34 21.81
C PRO A 378 16.12 -32.26 21.96
N ALA A 379 16.69 -32.73 20.86
CA ALA A 379 17.94 -33.49 20.86
C ALA A 379 19.16 -32.64 21.24
N GLY A 380 19.29 -31.43 20.70
CA GLY A 380 20.41 -30.53 20.97
C GLY A 380 20.40 -30.00 22.40
N THR A 381 19.23 -29.77 22.98
CA THR A 381 19.08 -29.43 24.41
C THR A 381 19.32 -30.61 25.33
N ALA A 382 18.95 -31.83 24.92
CA ALA A 382 19.36 -33.04 25.64
C ALA A 382 20.88 -33.25 25.60
N ALA A 383 21.51 -33.04 24.43
CA ALA A 383 22.96 -33.13 24.22
C ALA A 383 23.71 -32.08 25.04
N LEU A 384 23.32 -30.80 24.99
CA LEU A 384 23.91 -29.71 25.79
C LEU A 384 23.70 -29.84 27.31
N LEU A 385 22.98 -30.85 27.76
CA LEU A 385 22.81 -31.17 29.16
C LEU A 385 23.53 -32.46 29.59
N THR A 386 24.08 -33.31 28.69
CA THR A 386 24.60 -34.67 29.02
C THR A 386 25.67 -34.70 30.10
N SER A 387 26.46 -33.64 30.22
CA SER A 387 27.52 -33.50 31.21
C SER A 387 27.03 -32.84 32.53
N SER A 388 25.79 -32.31 32.58
CA SER A 388 25.24 -31.48 33.66
C SER A 388 24.55 -32.27 34.80
N GLN A 389 25.19 -33.33 35.30
CA GLN A 389 24.58 -34.29 36.25
C GLN A 389 24.02 -33.65 37.55
N GLN A 390 24.73 -32.68 38.14
CA GLN A 390 24.32 -32.02 39.39
C GLN A 390 23.01 -31.21 39.25
N PHE A 391 22.76 -30.63 38.07
CA PHE A 391 21.53 -29.89 37.79
C PHE A 391 20.32 -30.82 37.64
N LEU A 392 20.51 -31.94 36.96
CA LEU A 392 19.42 -32.89 36.67
C LEU A 392 19.03 -33.75 37.88
N SER A 393 19.99 -34.13 38.73
CA SER A 393 19.68 -34.86 39.97
C SER A 393 18.70 -34.13 40.88
N ARG A 394 18.77 -32.78 40.96
CA ARG A 394 17.78 -31.95 41.68
C ARG A 394 16.38 -31.96 41.05
N LEU A 395 16.31 -32.15 39.74
CA LEU A 395 15.07 -32.23 38.96
C LEU A 395 14.50 -33.66 38.86
N SER A 396 15.17 -34.67 39.40
CA SER A 396 14.67 -36.05 39.44
C SER A 396 13.28 -36.14 40.10
N GLY A 397 12.41 -36.97 39.54
CA GLY A 397 10.99 -37.08 39.87
C GLY A 397 10.09 -35.98 39.29
N THR A 398 10.60 -34.80 38.93
CA THR A 398 9.74 -33.65 38.54
C THR A 398 9.14 -33.74 37.14
N GLY A 399 9.42 -34.79 36.35
CA GLY A 399 9.01 -34.85 34.94
C GLY A 399 7.50 -34.69 34.72
N HIS A 400 6.68 -35.26 35.60
CA HIS A 400 5.22 -35.14 35.58
C HIS A 400 4.69 -33.83 36.21
N ALA A 401 5.47 -33.21 37.10
CA ALA A 401 5.09 -32.04 37.87
C ALA A 401 5.00 -30.77 37.02
N ASP A 402 4.26 -29.79 37.53
CA ASP A 402 4.05 -28.49 36.90
C ASP A 402 5.30 -27.57 36.98
N MET A 403 5.21 -26.38 36.36
CA MET A 403 6.32 -25.42 36.39
C MET A 403 6.53 -24.75 37.76
N ASN A 404 5.55 -24.74 38.65
CA ASN A 404 5.70 -24.14 39.98
C ASN A 404 6.50 -25.07 40.92
N ALA A 405 6.24 -26.39 40.87
CA ALA A 405 7.06 -27.39 41.57
C ALA A 405 8.52 -27.36 41.07
N VAL A 406 8.72 -27.34 39.75
CA VAL A 406 10.06 -27.18 39.14
C VAL A 406 10.73 -25.86 39.56
N ALA A 407 9.98 -24.75 39.62
CA ALA A 407 10.50 -23.47 40.09
C ALA A 407 10.87 -23.49 41.59
N GLY A 408 10.10 -24.19 42.42
CA GLY A 408 10.38 -24.37 43.85
C GLY A 408 11.67 -25.14 44.10
N ARG A 409 11.94 -26.21 43.33
CA ARG A 409 13.20 -26.98 43.44
C ARG A 409 14.44 -26.23 42.91
N LEU A 410 14.23 -25.22 42.06
CA LEU A 410 15.26 -24.30 41.57
C LEU A 410 15.24 -22.92 42.28
N ALA A 411 14.58 -22.83 43.44
CA ALA A 411 14.49 -21.59 44.19
C ALA A 411 15.83 -21.22 44.85
N GLY A 412 16.18 -19.94 44.79
CA GLY A 412 17.39 -19.39 45.40
C GLY A 412 18.69 -19.59 44.61
N SER A 413 18.83 -20.67 43.82
CA SER A 413 20.05 -20.97 43.06
C SER A 413 20.29 -20.05 41.85
N TRP A 414 21.56 -19.90 41.49
CA TRP A 414 22.01 -19.36 40.21
C TRP A 414 22.91 -20.38 39.50
N TYR A 415 23.08 -20.19 38.19
CA TYR A 415 23.70 -21.19 37.32
C TYR A 415 24.60 -20.51 36.28
N THR A 416 25.57 -21.27 35.79
CA THR A 416 26.58 -20.85 34.82
C THR A 416 26.84 -21.98 33.82
N THR A 417 27.14 -21.64 32.57
CA THR A 417 27.68 -22.60 31.60
C THR A 417 29.20 -22.53 31.63
N GLU A 418 29.84 -23.64 31.93
CA GLU A 418 31.30 -23.74 32.11
C GLU A 418 31.87 -24.85 31.24
N LEU A 419 33.11 -24.64 30.77
CA LEU A 419 33.86 -25.62 29.99
C LEU A 419 34.95 -26.22 30.87
N THR A 420 34.82 -27.49 31.22
CA THR A 420 35.73 -28.19 32.14
C THR A 420 36.47 -29.30 31.41
N GLN A 421 37.81 -29.28 31.42
CA GLN A 421 38.65 -30.39 30.97
C GLN A 421 39.01 -31.30 32.17
N PRO A 422 38.54 -32.56 32.23
CA PRO A 422 38.77 -33.45 33.36
C PRO A 422 40.08 -34.26 33.20
N GLY A 423 41.23 -33.57 33.12
CA GLY A 423 42.54 -34.22 33.02
C GLY A 423 42.80 -34.90 31.66
N ARG A 424 43.48 -36.06 31.68
CA ARG A 424 44.14 -36.64 30.49
C ARG A 424 43.18 -37.46 29.60
N ARG A 425 42.27 -36.77 28.89
CA ARG A 425 41.12 -37.29 28.11
C ARG A 425 40.04 -37.89 29.05
N PRO A 426 38.76 -37.51 28.96
CA PRO A 426 38.03 -37.04 27.76
C PRO A 426 38.21 -35.55 27.38
N GLU A 427 37.52 -35.17 26.31
CA GLU A 427 37.49 -33.82 25.72
C GLU A 427 36.75 -32.79 26.61
N GLU A 428 36.71 -31.54 26.17
CA GLU A 428 36.07 -30.41 26.87
C GLU A 428 34.58 -30.68 27.18
N MET A 429 34.19 -30.66 28.46
CA MET A 429 32.79 -30.86 28.86
C MET A 429 32.06 -29.53 29.10
N PHE A 430 30.90 -29.33 28.49
CA PHE A 430 30.02 -28.16 28.61
C PHE A 430 28.95 -28.34 29.70
N GLN A 431 29.30 -28.00 30.94
CA GLN A 431 28.45 -28.24 32.10
C GLN A 431 27.66 -26.99 32.51
N LEU A 432 26.36 -27.17 32.78
CA LEU A 432 25.52 -26.20 33.47
C LEU A 432 25.72 -26.34 34.99
N ARG A 433 26.75 -25.69 35.53
CA ARG A 433 27.12 -25.76 36.94
C ARG A 433 26.19 -24.88 37.80
N GLN A 434 25.83 -25.37 38.98
CA GLN A 434 25.09 -24.59 39.97
C GLN A 434 26.04 -23.88 40.93
N HIS A 435 25.71 -22.64 41.29
CA HIS A 435 26.35 -21.92 42.38
C HIS A 435 25.32 -21.29 43.31
N GLY A 436 25.56 -21.41 44.62
CA GLY A 436 24.67 -20.93 45.69
C GLY A 436 23.28 -21.57 45.72
N GLY A 437 22.48 -21.18 46.72
CA GLY A 437 21.03 -21.40 46.78
C GLY A 437 20.56 -22.85 46.89
N GLY A 438 20.17 -23.25 48.11
CA GLY A 438 19.38 -24.45 48.32
C GLY A 438 19.73 -25.16 49.62
N SER A 439 18.99 -24.84 50.69
CA SER A 439 19.10 -25.50 52.00
C SER A 439 18.37 -26.84 52.01
N GLY A 440 18.66 -27.69 51.01
CA GLY A 440 18.14 -29.05 50.88
C GLY A 440 19.31 -29.98 50.63
N ALA A 441 19.49 -30.97 51.52
CA ALA A 441 20.61 -31.89 51.45
C ALA A 441 20.60 -32.72 50.16
N LEU A 442 21.78 -32.97 49.60
CA LEU A 442 21.99 -33.98 48.55
C LEU A 442 21.97 -35.37 49.20
N GLY A 443 20.80 -35.83 49.65
CA GLY A 443 20.68 -37.12 50.33
C GLY A 443 19.24 -37.58 50.61
N MET A 444 19.00 -38.83 50.24
CA MET A 444 17.96 -39.75 50.72
C MET A 444 16.46 -39.44 50.49
N ASN A 445 15.68 -40.52 50.54
CA ASN A 445 14.27 -40.58 50.16
C ASN A 445 13.36 -39.68 51.02
N PRO A 446 12.51 -38.85 50.41
CA PRO A 446 11.38 -38.23 51.09
C PRO A 446 10.17 -39.19 51.09
N SER A 447 10.07 -40.08 52.08
CA SER A 447 8.89 -40.95 52.23
C SER A 447 7.58 -40.19 52.47
N ASN A 448 7.66 -38.96 52.99
CA ASN A 448 6.52 -38.08 53.25
C ASN A 448 6.68 -36.73 52.52
N ARG A 449 6.52 -36.72 51.19
CA ARG A 449 6.18 -35.49 50.43
C ARG A 449 4.76 -35.62 49.88
N PRO A 450 3.97 -34.53 49.82
CA PRO A 450 2.70 -34.56 49.10
C PRO A 450 2.96 -34.87 47.62
N GLU A 451 2.05 -35.59 46.97
CA GLU A 451 2.18 -35.91 45.55
C GLU A 451 2.25 -34.62 44.72
N GLU A 452 3.33 -34.45 43.95
CA GLU A 452 3.51 -33.28 43.10
C GLU A 452 2.44 -33.31 41.99
N ALA A 453 1.50 -32.36 42.02
CA ALA A 453 0.34 -32.36 41.14
C ALA A 453 0.76 -32.45 39.66
N THR A 454 0.18 -33.41 38.93
CA THR A 454 0.50 -33.64 37.52
C THR A 454 0.12 -32.40 36.71
N GLY A 455 1.13 -31.73 36.14
CA GLY A 455 0.92 -30.51 35.38
C GLY A 455 0.09 -30.77 34.12
N THR A 456 -0.69 -29.78 33.69
CA THR A 456 -1.37 -29.79 32.40
C THR A 456 -1.18 -28.45 31.71
N TYR A 457 -0.50 -28.46 30.57
CA TYR A 457 -0.13 -27.29 29.78
C TYR A 457 -0.69 -27.36 28.36
N GLN A 458 -1.58 -26.41 28.08
CA GLN A 458 -2.04 -26.03 26.76
C GLN A 458 -1.94 -24.51 26.67
N PRO A 459 -1.25 -23.92 25.66
CA PRO A 459 -1.19 -22.47 25.54
C PRO A 459 -2.57 -21.92 25.19
N TRP A 460 -2.85 -20.69 25.60
CA TRP A 460 -4.14 -20.03 25.37
C TRP A 460 -4.54 -19.99 23.88
N THR A 461 -3.56 -19.98 22.97
CA THR A 461 -3.71 -20.05 21.50
C THR A 461 -4.19 -21.40 20.95
N GLN A 462 -4.08 -22.49 21.72
CA GLN A 462 -4.52 -23.82 21.31
C GLN A 462 -5.87 -24.23 21.89
N VAL A 463 -6.43 -23.45 22.81
CA VAL A 463 -7.74 -23.70 23.44
C VAL A 463 -8.84 -23.54 22.41
N THR A 464 -9.80 -24.48 22.37
CA THR A 464 -10.89 -24.49 21.36
C THR A 464 -11.67 -23.18 21.32
N ARG A 465 -11.89 -22.53 22.48
CA ARG A 465 -12.52 -21.21 22.58
C ARG A 465 -11.80 -20.12 21.77
N THR A 466 -10.47 -20.03 21.84
CA THR A 466 -9.73 -18.96 21.14
C THR A 466 -9.64 -19.20 19.64
N LYS A 467 -9.66 -20.47 19.20
CA LYS A 467 -9.82 -20.83 17.79
C LYS A 467 -11.22 -20.48 17.26
N LEU A 468 -12.29 -20.70 18.04
CA LEU A 468 -13.63 -20.22 17.67
C LEU A 468 -13.69 -18.69 17.60
N ILE A 469 -13.11 -17.98 18.58
CA ILE A 469 -13.09 -16.50 18.59
C ILE A 469 -12.35 -15.96 17.37
N SER A 470 -11.22 -16.55 16.95
CA SER A 470 -10.49 -16.07 15.77
C SER A 470 -11.26 -16.31 14.47
N ILE A 471 -11.95 -17.46 14.34
CA ILE A 471 -12.85 -17.75 13.23
C ILE A 471 -14.01 -16.75 13.20
N ALA A 472 -14.66 -16.49 14.34
CA ALA A 472 -15.72 -15.49 14.46
C ALA A 472 -15.24 -14.08 14.11
N THR A 473 -14.02 -13.70 14.53
CA THR A 473 -13.40 -12.40 14.18
C THR A 473 -13.15 -12.30 12.68
N SER A 474 -12.60 -13.34 12.03
CA SER A 474 -12.43 -13.36 10.57
C SER A 474 -13.76 -13.23 9.83
N VAL A 475 -14.82 -13.94 10.28
CA VAL A 475 -16.17 -13.80 9.70
C VAL A 475 -16.73 -12.40 9.91
N ALA A 476 -16.61 -11.83 11.11
CA ALA A 476 -17.08 -10.48 11.41
C ALA A 476 -16.36 -9.41 10.55
N LEU A 477 -15.07 -9.57 10.27
CA LEU A 477 -14.31 -8.68 9.38
C LEU A 477 -14.74 -8.82 7.91
N ILE A 478 -15.02 -10.04 7.43
CA ILE A 478 -15.59 -10.24 6.08
C ILE A 478 -16.96 -9.56 5.99
N VAL A 479 -17.85 -9.81 6.95
CA VAL A 479 -19.19 -9.22 6.97
C VAL A 479 -19.13 -7.70 7.07
N GLY A 480 -18.28 -7.14 7.95
CA GLY A 480 -18.11 -5.69 8.09
C GLY A 480 -17.61 -5.03 6.80
N ILE A 481 -16.60 -5.60 6.15
CA ILE A 481 -16.09 -5.09 4.86
C ILE A 481 -17.14 -5.18 3.75
N CYS A 482 -17.93 -6.27 3.70
CA CYS A 482 -19.04 -6.39 2.76
C CYS A 482 -20.17 -5.39 3.06
N VAL A 483 -20.50 -5.14 4.34
CA VAL A 483 -21.55 -4.18 4.73
C VAL A 483 -21.14 -2.76 4.34
N ILE A 484 -19.92 -2.31 4.66
CA ILE A 484 -19.43 -0.98 4.27
C ILE A 484 -19.42 -0.84 2.74
N TYR A 485 -19.00 -1.88 2.01
CA TYR A 485 -19.00 -1.88 0.55
C TYR A 485 -20.41 -1.79 -0.07
N ASN A 486 -21.44 -2.37 0.57
CA ASN A 486 -22.82 -2.31 0.08
C ASN A 486 -23.58 -1.04 0.52
N LEU A 487 -23.29 -0.49 1.70
CA LEU A 487 -23.86 0.79 2.16
C LEU A 487 -23.53 1.94 1.20
N LYS A 488 -22.37 1.87 0.55
CA LYS A 488 -21.93 2.75 -0.56
C LYS A 488 -22.93 2.82 -1.73
N GLY A 489 -23.82 1.84 -1.89
CA GLY A 489 -24.84 1.83 -2.94
C GLY A 489 -25.94 2.89 -2.78
N ASN A 490 -26.03 3.56 -1.62
CA ASN A 490 -27.07 4.54 -1.33
C ASN A 490 -26.56 5.99 -1.39
N GLU A 491 -25.91 6.29 -2.52
CA GLU A 491 -25.49 7.61 -3.08
C GLU A 491 -24.50 8.47 -2.25
N ASN A 492 -24.63 8.56 -0.93
CA ASN A 492 -23.76 9.42 -0.12
C ASN A 492 -22.45 8.72 0.28
N GLY A 493 -21.42 8.87 -0.56
CA GLY A 493 -20.04 8.55 -0.18
C GLY A 493 -19.54 9.41 0.99
N LEU A 494 -18.57 8.93 1.77
CA LEU A 494 -18.09 9.67 2.94
C LEU A 494 -17.44 11.00 2.52
N GLU A 495 -17.62 12.02 3.35
CA GLU A 495 -16.99 13.33 3.19
C GLU A 495 -15.48 13.25 3.39
N VAL A 496 -14.73 14.07 2.66
CA VAL A 496 -13.27 14.08 2.68
C VAL A 496 -12.77 15.19 3.60
N ASP A 497 -12.97 14.99 4.90
CA ASP A 497 -12.14 15.67 5.90
C ASP A 497 -10.79 14.94 6.06
N ASP A 498 -9.75 15.72 6.28
CA ASP A 498 -8.37 15.28 6.36
C ASP A 498 -8.10 14.46 7.63
N SER A 499 -8.79 14.74 8.74
CA SER A 499 -8.70 13.97 9.99
C SER A 499 -9.47 12.66 9.89
N ILE A 500 -10.69 12.68 9.32
CA ILE A 500 -11.54 11.52 9.05
C ILE A 500 -10.83 10.55 8.11
N PHE A 501 -10.16 11.04 7.06
CA PHE A 501 -9.35 10.21 6.14
C PHE A 501 -8.25 9.42 6.86
N ILE A 502 -7.50 10.06 7.78
CA ILE A 502 -6.45 9.40 8.57
C ILE A 502 -7.05 8.31 9.47
N VAL A 503 -8.22 8.55 10.07
CA VAL A 503 -8.92 7.52 10.88
C VAL A 503 -9.34 6.33 10.01
N TRP A 504 -9.98 6.55 8.86
CA TRP A 504 -10.44 5.47 7.99
C TRP A 504 -9.33 4.69 7.27
N THR A 505 -8.15 5.29 7.08
CA THR A 505 -6.96 4.56 6.57
C THR A 505 -6.23 3.81 7.67
N CYS A 506 -5.96 4.44 8.82
CA CYS A 506 -5.20 3.80 9.92
C CYS A 506 -6.01 2.73 10.68
N LEU A 507 -7.33 2.89 10.86
CA LEU A 507 -8.12 1.95 11.67
C LEU A 507 -8.13 0.53 11.08
N PRO A 508 -8.38 0.30 9.77
CA PRO A 508 -8.21 -1.02 9.16
C PRO A 508 -6.79 -1.56 9.28
N THR A 509 -5.76 -0.73 9.03
CA THR A 509 -4.37 -1.22 8.98
C THR A 509 -3.91 -1.69 10.37
N ILE A 510 -4.34 -1.01 11.44
CA ILE A 510 -4.17 -1.43 12.84
C ILE A 510 -4.89 -2.76 13.12
N ILE A 511 -6.16 -2.90 12.72
CA ILE A 511 -6.96 -4.13 12.91
C ILE A 511 -6.29 -5.32 12.22
N PHE A 512 -5.88 -5.16 10.95
CA PHE A 512 -5.22 -6.22 10.20
C PHE A 512 -3.79 -6.51 10.70
N ALA A 513 -3.05 -5.51 11.18
CA ALA A 513 -1.75 -5.72 11.82
C ALA A 513 -1.88 -6.50 13.14
N ALA A 514 -2.91 -6.22 13.95
CA ALA A 514 -3.22 -6.99 15.16
C ALA A 514 -3.59 -8.44 14.84
N LEU A 515 -4.42 -8.66 13.82
CA LEU A 515 -4.79 -9.99 13.32
C LEU A 515 -3.56 -10.76 12.81
N ALA A 516 -2.66 -10.10 12.08
CA ALA A 516 -1.40 -10.69 11.61
C ALA A 516 -0.49 -11.12 12.78
N VAL A 517 -0.39 -10.30 13.84
CA VAL A 517 0.34 -10.64 15.07
C VAL A 517 -0.30 -11.84 15.79
N PHE A 518 -1.63 -11.91 15.84
CA PHE A 518 -2.36 -13.04 16.41
C PHE A 518 -2.11 -14.36 15.65
N TRP A 519 -2.20 -14.37 14.32
CA TRP A 519 -1.88 -15.57 13.53
C TRP A 519 -0.39 -15.96 13.64
N THR A 520 0.51 -14.99 13.74
CA THR A 520 1.94 -15.24 14.00
C THR A 520 2.18 -15.88 15.38
N ARG A 521 1.39 -15.52 16.40
CA ARG A 521 1.44 -16.15 17.73
C ARG A 521 1.01 -17.62 17.66
N ILE A 522 -0.08 -17.93 16.96
CA ILE A 522 -0.55 -19.31 16.73
C ILE A 522 0.51 -20.15 16.01
N ASP A 523 1.17 -19.59 14.98
CA ASP A 523 2.28 -20.23 14.28
C ASP A 523 3.48 -20.57 15.20
N ILE A 524 3.91 -19.63 16.04
CA ILE A 524 5.02 -19.85 16.98
C ILE A 524 4.68 -20.96 17.98
N ASP A 525 3.46 -20.96 18.54
CA ASP A 525 3.04 -22.01 19.48
C ASP A 525 2.91 -23.38 18.81
N ASN A 526 2.31 -23.49 17.62
CA ASN A 526 2.26 -24.76 16.88
C ASN A 526 3.66 -25.35 16.65
N ARG A 527 4.58 -24.55 16.09
CA ARG A 527 5.95 -25.00 15.77
C ARG A 527 6.76 -25.42 17.00
N ARG A 528 6.57 -24.72 18.12
CA ARG A 528 7.29 -24.99 19.38
C ARG A 528 6.81 -26.27 20.07
N LEU A 529 5.51 -26.58 19.96
CA LEU A 529 4.91 -27.73 20.63
C LEU A 529 4.90 -29.00 19.76
N ALA A 530 4.93 -28.88 18.43
CA ALA A 530 4.89 -30.00 17.49
C ALA A 530 5.82 -31.19 17.83
N PRO A 531 7.15 -31.02 18.05
CA PRO A 531 8.02 -32.16 18.32
C PRO A 531 7.69 -32.89 19.64
N PHE A 532 7.22 -32.15 20.65
CA PHE A 532 6.83 -32.72 21.95
C PHE A 532 5.45 -33.37 21.90
N LEU A 533 4.48 -32.76 21.20
CA LEU A 533 3.13 -33.31 21.02
C LEU A 533 3.11 -34.55 20.11
N LYS A 534 4.09 -34.73 19.21
CA LYS A 534 4.27 -36.03 18.55
C LYS A 534 4.62 -37.11 19.55
N LEU A 535 5.65 -36.88 20.36
CA LEU A 535 6.15 -37.84 21.34
C LEU A 535 5.09 -38.27 22.37
N THR A 536 4.11 -37.43 22.72
CA THR A 536 3.00 -37.83 23.61
C THR A 536 1.95 -38.72 22.95
N ASN A 537 1.77 -38.64 21.62
CA ASN A 537 0.71 -39.37 20.90
C ASN A 537 1.19 -40.67 20.25
N SER A 538 2.44 -40.73 19.79
CA SER A 538 2.97 -41.88 19.05
C SER A 538 4.42 -42.19 19.43
N LYS A 539 4.89 -43.37 18.99
CA LYS A 539 6.30 -43.77 19.07
C LYS A 539 7.00 -43.21 17.83
N CYS A 540 7.86 -42.22 17.99
CA CYS A 540 8.50 -41.52 16.87
C CYS A 540 9.96 -41.95 16.70
N ARG A 541 10.48 -41.94 15.47
CA ARG A 541 11.93 -41.98 15.22
C ARG A 541 12.56 -40.62 15.51
N PHE A 542 13.89 -40.60 15.65
CA PHE A 542 14.66 -39.40 15.99
C PHE A 542 14.37 -38.21 15.06
N GLN A 543 14.43 -38.42 13.73
CA GLN A 543 14.24 -37.38 12.72
C GLN A 543 12.79 -36.87 12.62
N GLU A 544 11.81 -37.64 13.11
CA GLU A 544 10.39 -37.26 13.09
C GLU A 544 10.01 -36.34 14.26
N SER A 545 10.87 -36.24 15.30
CA SER A 545 10.52 -35.66 16.61
C SER A 545 11.70 -34.95 17.30
N LEU A 546 12.67 -35.69 17.86
CA LEU A 546 13.75 -35.14 18.68
C LEU A 546 14.73 -34.25 17.89
N GLY A 547 15.04 -34.62 16.65
CA GLY A 547 15.81 -33.80 15.72
C GLY A 547 14.99 -32.76 14.96
N LEU A 548 13.68 -32.62 15.23
CA LEU A 548 12.78 -31.83 14.38
C LEU A 548 12.79 -30.35 14.75
N THR A 549 13.61 -29.57 14.04
CA THR A 549 13.70 -28.11 14.15
C THR A 549 12.68 -27.38 13.27
N TYR A 550 11.89 -26.48 13.87
CA TYR A 550 10.99 -25.54 13.15
C TYR A 550 11.13 -24.07 13.59
N MET A 551 11.99 -23.75 14.58
CA MET A 551 12.22 -22.38 15.03
C MET A 551 13.21 -21.63 14.12
N ASN A 552 14.30 -22.30 13.74
CA ASN A 552 15.48 -21.66 13.16
C ASN A 552 15.44 -21.48 11.63
N GLU A 553 14.45 -22.06 10.94
CA GLU A 553 14.32 -22.05 9.47
C GLU A 553 13.54 -20.84 8.90
N PHE A 554 13.67 -20.60 7.59
CA PHE A 554 12.87 -19.63 6.84
C PHE A 554 11.40 -20.09 6.66
N GLY A 555 10.47 -19.15 6.49
CA GLY A 555 9.03 -19.42 6.45
C GLY A 555 8.58 -20.44 5.40
N LEU A 556 8.97 -20.24 4.13
CA LEU A 556 8.65 -21.16 3.03
C LEU A 556 9.24 -22.56 3.24
N HIS A 557 10.51 -22.64 3.66
CA HIS A 557 11.16 -23.92 3.99
C HIS A 557 10.44 -24.64 5.14
N THR A 558 10.04 -23.90 6.18
CA THR A 558 9.29 -24.44 7.32
C THR A 558 7.95 -25.03 6.87
N ALA A 559 7.24 -24.35 5.97
CA ALA A 559 5.98 -24.85 5.41
C ALA A 559 6.19 -26.12 4.57
N GLY A 560 7.19 -26.13 3.67
CA GLY A 560 7.56 -27.31 2.88
C GLY A 560 7.98 -28.51 3.74
N LYS A 561 8.79 -28.27 4.79
CA LYS A 561 9.22 -29.28 5.76
C LYS A 561 8.06 -29.79 6.62
N ALA A 562 7.12 -28.93 7.02
CA ALA A 562 5.90 -29.35 7.71
C ALA A 562 5.01 -30.21 6.81
N MET A 563 4.80 -29.81 5.55
CA MET A 563 4.04 -30.59 4.56
C MET A 563 4.67 -31.96 4.30
N LYS A 564 6.00 -32.01 4.09
CA LYS A 564 6.77 -33.26 3.89
C LYS A 564 6.68 -34.20 5.10
N ASN A 565 6.67 -33.64 6.31
CA ASN A 565 6.56 -34.40 7.56
C ASN A 565 5.11 -34.67 8.00
N GLN A 566 4.12 -34.35 7.15
CA GLN A 566 2.68 -34.49 7.40
C GLN A 566 2.14 -33.71 8.62
N ASP A 567 2.87 -32.68 9.05
CA ASP A 567 2.54 -31.80 10.18
C ASP A 567 1.52 -30.72 9.80
N TRP A 568 0.30 -31.16 9.43
CA TRP A 568 -0.78 -30.29 8.96
C TRP A 568 -1.11 -29.12 9.88
N ALA A 569 -1.08 -29.31 11.21
CA ALA A 569 -1.28 -28.23 12.18
C ALA A 569 -0.22 -27.12 12.07
N VAL A 570 1.04 -27.49 11.83
CA VAL A 570 2.15 -26.55 11.63
C VAL A 570 2.06 -25.90 10.25
N PHE A 571 1.79 -26.68 9.21
CA PHE A 571 1.63 -26.20 7.84
C PHE A 571 0.52 -25.14 7.71
N LEU A 572 -0.68 -25.44 8.23
CA LEU A 572 -1.82 -24.52 8.16
C LEU A 572 -1.59 -23.26 8.99
N ALA A 573 -1.01 -23.38 10.19
CA ALA A 573 -0.63 -22.22 11.00
C ALA A 573 0.43 -21.34 10.30
N LYS A 574 1.37 -21.96 9.58
CA LYS A 574 2.35 -21.26 8.73
C LYS A 574 1.67 -20.50 7.59
N CYS A 575 0.77 -21.14 6.84
CA CYS A 575 0.04 -20.51 5.75
C CYS A 575 -0.88 -19.38 6.23
N THR A 576 -1.62 -19.55 7.34
CA THR A 576 -2.42 -18.45 7.94
C THR A 576 -1.55 -17.28 8.37
N SER A 577 -0.38 -17.55 8.96
CA SER A 577 0.55 -16.49 9.34
C SER A 577 1.05 -15.74 8.11
N MET A 578 1.51 -16.43 7.07
CA MET A 578 2.02 -15.79 5.84
C MET A 578 0.97 -14.93 5.13
N LEU A 579 -0.27 -15.42 5.00
CA LEU A 579 -1.38 -14.63 4.44
C LEU A 579 -1.75 -13.42 5.32
N GLY A 580 -1.74 -13.58 6.64
CA GLY A 580 -2.03 -12.50 7.59
C GLY A 580 -1.07 -11.31 7.45
N TRP A 581 0.21 -11.55 7.13
CA TRP A 581 1.18 -10.46 6.91
C TRP A 581 0.94 -9.66 5.61
N LEU A 582 0.15 -10.18 4.65
CA LEU A 582 -0.20 -9.45 3.42
C LEU A 582 -1.40 -8.49 3.63
N MET A 583 -2.27 -8.76 4.60
CA MET A 583 -3.51 -7.98 4.80
C MET A 583 -3.26 -6.47 5.03
N PRO A 584 -2.29 -6.03 5.87
CA PRO A 584 -2.03 -4.60 6.09
C PRO A 584 -1.41 -3.88 4.89
N ILE A 585 -0.99 -4.61 3.85
CA ILE A 585 -0.41 -4.01 2.62
C ILE A 585 -1.55 -3.54 1.72
N PHE A 586 -2.58 -4.37 1.52
CA PHE A 586 -3.72 -4.05 0.66
C PHE A 586 -4.67 -2.99 1.26
N THR A 587 -4.62 -2.78 2.58
CA THR A 587 -5.41 -1.72 3.23
C THR A 587 -5.02 -0.29 2.84
N ALA A 588 -3.79 -0.06 2.34
CA ALA A 588 -3.33 1.27 1.90
C ALA A 588 -4.13 1.84 0.72
N GLY A 589 -4.84 1.00 -0.04
CA GLY A 589 -5.76 1.42 -1.09
C GLY A 589 -7.22 1.01 -0.83
N LEU A 590 -7.58 0.62 0.40
CA LEU A 590 -8.94 0.15 0.71
C LEU A 590 -9.97 1.28 0.61
N PHE A 591 -9.58 2.49 1.04
CA PHE A 591 -10.34 3.72 0.81
C PHE A 591 -9.54 4.63 -0.11
N ALA A 592 -10.19 5.15 -1.15
CA ALA A 592 -9.61 6.06 -2.12
C ALA A 592 -10.59 7.21 -2.36
N VAL A 593 -10.07 8.42 -2.55
CA VAL A 593 -10.91 9.52 -3.04
C VAL A 593 -11.34 9.20 -4.46
N ALA A 594 -12.65 9.29 -4.71
CA ALA A 594 -13.27 9.11 -6.01
C ALA A 594 -14.12 10.33 -6.36
N GLN A 595 -14.35 10.50 -7.65
CA GLN A 595 -15.19 11.54 -8.21
C GLN A 595 -16.65 11.11 -8.10
N MET A 596 -17.48 11.97 -7.53
CA MET A 596 -18.92 11.89 -7.66
C MET A 596 -19.41 13.16 -8.36
N ALA A 597 -19.96 13.00 -9.56
CA ALA A 597 -20.66 14.07 -10.25
C ALA A 597 -21.96 14.37 -9.48
N GLN A 598 -22.18 15.65 -9.20
CA GLN A 598 -23.36 16.17 -8.55
C GLN A 598 -23.84 17.38 -9.35
N ARG A 599 -25.15 17.55 -9.46
CA ARG A 599 -25.76 18.68 -10.16
C ARG A 599 -26.29 19.68 -9.15
N ALA A 600 -25.78 20.90 -9.17
CA ALA A 600 -26.36 22.03 -8.47
C ALA A 600 -27.40 22.68 -9.40
N ASN A 601 -28.58 22.96 -8.87
CA ASN A 601 -29.50 23.91 -9.47
C ASN A 601 -29.19 25.29 -8.87
N LEU A 602 -29.11 26.31 -9.70
CA LEU A 602 -28.80 27.69 -9.33
C LEU A 602 -29.76 28.63 -10.04
N GLU A 603 -29.91 29.84 -9.52
CA GLU A 603 -30.85 30.85 -10.04
C GLU A 603 -30.07 32.10 -10.47
N LEU A 604 -30.27 32.50 -11.74
CA LEU A 604 -29.64 33.66 -12.36
C LEU A 604 -30.64 34.82 -12.45
N GLY A 605 -30.36 35.91 -11.74
CA GLY A 605 -31.18 37.12 -11.74
C GLY A 605 -30.77 38.07 -12.87
N PRO A 606 -31.72 38.68 -13.59
CA PRO A 606 -31.42 39.68 -14.62
C PRO A 606 -30.91 40.99 -14.00
N GLU A 607 -29.73 41.43 -14.41
CA GLU A 607 -29.16 42.73 -14.03
C GLU A 607 -29.57 43.86 -14.98
N SER A 608 -30.00 43.52 -16.19
CA SER A 608 -30.39 44.48 -17.24
C SER A 608 -31.70 44.12 -17.91
N GLN A 609 -32.44 45.14 -18.34
CA GLN A 609 -33.61 45.04 -19.21
C GLN A 609 -33.31 45.65 -20.58
N PHE A 610 -34.04 45.23 -21.61
CA PHE A 610 -34.02 45.87 -22.93
C PHE A 610 -35.17 46.87 -23.05
N VAL A 611 -34.91 48.02 -23.69
CA VAL A 611 -35.84 49.16 -23.76
C VAL A 611 -35.91 49.72 -25.18
N SER A 612 -37.11 49.99 -25.66
CA SER A 612 -37.36 50.62 -26.97
C SER A 612 -36.69 51.99 -27.10
N THR A 613 -36.13 52.30 -28.28
CA THR A 613 -35.45 53.59 -28.53
C THR A 613 -35.78 54.16 -29.90
N THR A 614 -35.90 55.48 -29.97
CA THR A 614 -36.10 56.26 -31.20
C THR A 614 -34.89 57.12 -31.57
N LYS A 615 -33.74 56.90 -30.90
CA LYS A 615 -32.46 57.54 -31.25
C LYS A 615 -31.78 56.74 -32.36
N SER A 616 -30.98 57.41 -33.19
CA SER A 616 -30.07 56.71 -34.11
C SER A 616 -29.07 55.85 -33.32
N LEU A 617 -28.81 54.65 -33.83
CA LEU A 617 -27.84 53.70 -33.32
C LEU A 617 -26.51 53.73 -34.09
N SER A 618 -26.24 54.77 -34.88
CA SER A 618 -24.93 54.96 -35.54
C SER A 618 -23.75 55.19 -34.58
N THR A 619 -24.02 55.39 -33.29
CA THR A 619 -23.03 55.42 -32.20
C THR A 619 -23.11 54.20 -31.27
N ALA A 620 -23.91 53.19 -31.61
CA ALA A 620 -24.10 51.97 -30.80
C ALA A 620 -23.01 50.92 -30.99
N ILE A 621 -22.20 51.02 -32.05
CA ILE A 621 -21.07 50.14 -32.37
C ILE A 621 -19.85 51.01 -32.67
N ASP A 622 -18.69 50.62 -32.16
CA ASP A 622 -17.41 51.29 -32.43
C ASP A 622 -16.54 50.52 -33.45
N SER A 623 -15.46 51.16 -33.90
CA SER A 623 -14.56 50.57 -34.90
C SER A 623 -13.81 49.34 -34.39
N ASP A 624 -13.59 49.21 -33.07
CA ASP A 624 -12.94 48.03 -32.48
C ASP A 624 -13.90 46.84 -32.46
N THR A 625 -15.19 47.04 -32.13
CA THR A 625 -16.21 45.98 -32.26
C THR A 625 -16.37 45.52 -33.71
N ILE A 626 -16.33 46.44 -34.69
CA ILE A 626 -16.36 46.07 -36.12
C ILE A 626 -15.15 45.20 -36.49
N GLU A 627 -13.93 45.57 -36.09
CA GLU A 627 -12.75 44.76 -36.37
C GLU A 627 -12.82 43.38 -35.67
N ASN A 628 -13.13 43.37 -34.37
CA ASN A 628 -13.15 42.19 -33.53
C ASN A 628 -14.25 41.18 -33.93
N VAL A 629 -15.43 41.61 -34.36
CA VAL A 629 -16.60 40.74 -34.59
C VAL A 629 -16.81 40.40 -36.07
N LEU A 630 -16.51 41.33 -36.99
CA LEU A 630 -16.85 41.18 -38.41
C LEU A 630 -15.63 40.89 -39.31
N LEU A 631 -14.51 41.57 -39.07
CA LEU A 631 -13.37 41.55 -40.00
C LEU A 631 -12.33 40.46 -39.70
N ARG A 632 -12.13 40.08 -38.42
CA ARG A 632 -11.20 39.01 -38.05
C ARG A 632 -11.75 37.61 -38.36
N GLU A 633 -10.87 36.72 -38.83
CA GLU A 633 -11.19 35.30 -39.10
C GLU A 633 -11.67 34.56 -37.83
N THR A 634 -11.12 34.92 -36.67
CA THR A 634 -11.55 34.45 -35.36
C THR A 634 -12.26 35.59 -34.62
N PRO A 635 -13.61 35.61 -34.60
CA PRO A 635 -14.35 36.72 -33.99
C PRO A 635 -14.21 36.71 -32.46
N LYS A 636 -14.13 37.91 -31.88
CA LYS A 636 -14.16 38.15 -30.43
C LYS A 636 -15.39 38.98 -30.09
N TYR A 637 -16.38 38.35 -29.46
CA TYR A 637 -17.61 39.01 -29.06
C TYR A 637 -17.44 39.83 -27.78
N PRO A 638 -18.01 41.05 -27.70
CA PRO A 638 -18.25 41.73 -26.44
C PRO A 638 -19.09 40.87 -25.48
N ARG A 639 -18.94 41.10 -24.17
CA ARG A 639 -19.74 40.41 -23.14
C ARG A 639 -21.23 40.50 -23.45
N TRP A 640 -21.93 39.37 -23.26
CA TRP A 640 -23.36 39.19 -23.50
C TRP A 640 -23.83 39.27 -24.98
N THR A 641 -22.96 39.05 -25.96
CA THR A 641 -23.38 38.80 -27.36
C THR A 641 -22.78 37.53 -27.94
N TRP A 642 -23.46 36.93 -28.91
CA TRP A 642 -22.95 35.82 -29.70
C TRP A 642 -23.63 35.79 -31.07
N GLU A 643 -22.83 35.78 -32.15
CA GLU A 643 -23.31 35.86 -33.54
C GLU A 643 -24.43 36.92 -33.70
N ASP A 644 -25.69 36.50 -33.83
CA ASP A 644 -26.87 37.32 -34.08
C ASP A 644 -27.86 37.44 -32.89
N VAL A 645 -27.44 37.03 -31.68
CA VAL A 645 -28.21 37.20 -30.43
C VAL A 645 -27.50 38.10 -29.41
N ALA A 646 -28.29 38.91 -28.72
CA ALA A 646 -27.89 39.75 -27.58
C ALA A 646 -28.60 39.26 -26.31
N LEU A 647 -27.82 39.03 -25.26
CA LEU A 647 -28.26 38.49 -23.98
C LEU A 647 -28.38 39.62 -22.93
N PRO A 648 -29.31 39.50 -21.97
CA PRO A 648 -29.29 40.34 -20.78
C PRO A 648 -28.02 40.05 -19.96
N ALA A 649 -27.51 41.06 -19.26
CA ALA A 649 -26.57 40.84 -18.18
C ALA A 649 -27.28 40.12 -17.03
N VAL A 650 -26.62 39.13 -16.43
CA VAL A 650 -27.15 38.27 -15.35
C VAL A 650 -26.14 38.09 -14.23
N SER A 651 -26.62 37.89 -13.01
CA SER A 651 -25.81 37.58 -11.82
C SER A 651 -26.44 36.45 -10.99
N LEU A 652 -25.67 35.83 -10.09
CA LEU A 652 -26.15 34.76 -9.22
C LEU A 652 -26.90 35.34 -8.02
N VAL A 653 -28.18 35.00 -7.85
CA VAL A 653 -29.07 35.62 -6.84
C VAL A 653 -28.67 35.20 -5.43
N ASP A 654 -28.72 33.90 -5.15
CA ASP A 654 -28.33 33.29 -3.88
C ASP A 654 -27.33 32.15 -4.16
N HIS A 655 -26.18 32.20 -3.49
CA HIS A 655 -25.15 31.16 -3.60
C HIS A 655 -24.42 30.97 -2.26
N PRO A 656 -24.05 29.73 -1.87
CA PRO A 656 -23.24 29.50 -0.68
C PRO A 656 -21.86 30.18 -0.79
N SER A 657 -21.24 30.53 0.34
CA SER A 657 -19.95 31.23 0.39
C SER A 657 -18.72 30.47 -0.17
N GLU A 658 -18.94 29.27 -0.70
CA GLU A 658 -17.94 28.46 -1.42
C GLU A 658 -18.02 28.63 -2.95
N TRP A 659 -18.97 29.44 -3.43
CA TRP A 659 -19.17 29.79 -4.84
C TRP A 659 -18.71 31.22 -5.14
N PRO A 660 -18.33 31.56 -6.39
CA PRO A 660 -18.31 30.70 -7.57
C PRO A 660 -17.19 29.65 -7.53
N LEU A 661 -17.52 28.41 -7.94
CA LEU A 661 -16.52 27.37 -8.16
C LEU A 661 -15.60 27.74 -9.35
N PRO A 662 -14.28 27.49 -9.28
CA PRO A 662 -13.39 27.69 -10.41
C PRO A 662 -13.59 26.63 -11.49
N ASN A 663 -13.36 27.01 -12.75
CA ASN A 663 -13.39 26.15 -13.94
C ASN A 663 -14.62 25.22 -14.15
N THR A 664 -15.75 25.48 -13.50
CA THR A 664 -17.02 24.79 -13.79
C THR A 664 -17.86 25.51 -14.85
N GLU A 665 -18.69 24.74 -15.54
CA GLU A 665 -19.61 25.24 -16.57
C GLU A 665 -21.04 25.30 -16.03
N LEU A 666 -21.68 26.47 -16.20
CA LEU A 666 -23.05 26.75 -15.80
C LEU A 666 -23.95 26.77 -17.04
N VAL A 667 -24.88 25.83 -17.11
CA VAL A 667 -25.81 25.69 -18.23
C VAL A 667 -27.12 26.38 -17.89
N ALA A 668 -27.58 27.30 -18.73
CA ALA A 668 -28.83 28.04 -18.54
C ALA A 668 -29.58 28.24 -19.86
N LYS A 669 -30.89 28.48 -19.79
CA LYS A 669 -31.71 28.93 -20.93
C LYS A 669 -32.05 30.40 -20.71
N VAL A 670 -31.45 31.28 -21.50
CA VAL A 670 -31.56 32.73 -21.31
C VAL A 670 -32.46 33.33 -22.40
N PRO A 671 -33.57 34.01 -22.05
CA PRO A 671 -34.35 34.77 -23.01
C PRO A 671 -33.49 35.91 -23.56
N SER A 672 -33.39 35.98 -24.88
CA SER A 672 -32.44 36.83 -25.60
C SER A 672 -33.10 37.52 -26.79
N LEU A 673 -32.62 38.69 -27.20
CA LEU A 673 -33.14 39.41 -28.35
C LEU A 673 -32.27 39.22 -29.58
N ARG A 674 -32.90 39.19 -30.76
CA ARG A 674 -32.22 39.17 -32.07
C ARG A 674 -32.91 40.03 -33.11
N GLY A 675 -32.12 40.59 -34.01
CA GLY A 675 -32.64 41.24 -35.22
C GLY A 675 -33.12 40.22 -36.25
N LYS A 676 -34.28 40.46 -36.85
CA LYS A 676 -34.89 39.59 -37.86
C LYS A 676 -35.41 40.39 -39.05
N LEU A 677 -34.83 40.13 -40.22
CA LEU A 677 -35.28 40.66 -41.51
C LEU A 677 -36.30 39.71 -42.16
N THR A 678 -37.56 40.12 -42.23
CA THR A 678 -38.58 39.47 -43.06
C THR A 678 -38.52 40.05 -44.46
N CYS A 679 -38.20 39.24 -45.48
CA CYS A 679 -37.92 39.75 -46.83
C CYS A 679 -38.50 38.90 -47.97
N GLU A 680 -38.75 39.58 -49.08
CA GLU A 680 -39.16 39.06 -50.38
C GLU A 680 -38.09 39.43 -51.42
N THR A 681 -37.67 38.48 -52.26
CA THR A 681 -36.56 38.66 -53.22
C THR A 681 -37.05 38.57 -54.65
N ILE A 682 -36.61 39.50 -55.49
CA ILE A 682 -36.85 39.57 -56.93
C ILE A 682 -35.48 39.53 -57.63
N SER A 683 -35.37 38.82 -58.75
CA SER A 683 -34.18 38.86 -59.62
C SER A 683 -34.59 39.29 -61.03
N LEU A 684 -33.84 40.25 -61.57
CA LEU A 684 -34.01 40.90 -62.87
C LEU A 684 -32.86 40.46 -63.79
N TYR A 685 -33.11 40.32 -65.08
CA TYR A 685 -32.17 39.73 -66.05
C TYR A 685 -32.07 40.58 -67.33
N GLY A 686 -30.91 40.58 -67.99
CA GLY A 686 -30.73 41.21 -69.31
C GLY A 686 -30.84 42.74 -69.25
N GLY A 687 -30.18 43.36 -68.27
CA GLY A 687 -30.17 44.82 -68.08
C GLY A 687 -31.42 45.40 -67.40
N GLU A 688 -32.46 44.60 -67.15
CA GLU A 688 -33.62 45.06 -66.36
C GLU A 688 -33.18 45.56 -64.98
N GLY A 689 -33.48 46.82 -64.67
CA GLY A 689 -33.18 47.47 -63.39
C GLY A 689 -32.01 48.46 -63.39
N VAL A 690 -31.17 48.48 -64.44
CA VAL A 690 -29.97 49.36 -64.50
C VAL A 690 -30.32 50.85 -64.33
N ASP A 691 -31.36 51.33 -65.03
CA ASP A 691 -31.84 52.73 -64.99
C ASP A 691 -32.68 53.09 -63.75
N TRP A 692 -32.92 52.16 -62.82
CA TRP A 692 -33.80 52.44 -61.68
C TRP A 692 -33.16 53.46 -60.73
N GLN A 693 -33.99 54.41 -60.27
CA GLN A 693 -33.55 55.45 -59.35
C GLN A 693 -33.93 55.11 -57.92
N CYS A 694 -32.91 54.98 -57.07
CA CYS A 694 -33.03 54.68 -55.66
C CYS A 694 -32.46 55.82 -54.80
N VAL A 695 -32.94 55.93 -53.57
CA VAL A 695 -32.37 56.78 -52.53
C VAL A 695 -31.58 55.85 -51.60
N PRO A 696 -30.23 55.96 -51.53
CA PRO A 696 -29.43 55.13 -50.64
C PRO A 696 -29.80 55.41 -49.17
N LEU A 697 -29.54 54.45 -48.29
CA LEU A 697 -29.72 54.59 -46.85
C LEU A 697 -28.87 55.77 -46.34
N GLY A 698 -29.43 56.63 -45.48
CA GLY A 698 -28.81 57.89 -45.06
C GLY A 698 -28.80 59.02 -46.11
N GLY A 699 -29.04 58.72 -47.39
CA GLY A 699 -29.06 59.69 -48.48
C GLY A 699 -30.40 60.43 -48.65
N SER A 700 -30.34 61.62 -49.25
CA SER A 700 -31.52 62.45 -49.60
C SER A 700 -31.76 62.61 -51.10
N THR A 701 -30.75 62.30 -51.93
CA THR A 701 -30.81 62.40 -53.39
C THR A 701 -31.09 61.05 -54.04
N LYS A 702 -31.87 61.05 -55.13
CA LYS A 702 -32.00 59.88 -56.00
C LYS A 702 -30.74 59.69 -56.84
N GLN A 703 -30.29 58.45 -56.96
CA GLN A 703 -29.14 58.03 -57.77
C GLN A 703 -29.53 56.78 -58.58
N PRO A 704 -28.96 56.57 -59.78
CA PRO A 704 -29.15 55.32 -60.53
C PRO A 704 -28.49 54.15 -59.81
N ILE A 705 -29.01 52.93 -59.98
CA ILE A 705 -28.42 51.71 -59.39
C ILE A 705 -27.01 51.42 -59.93
N CYS A 706 -26.74 51.77 -61.19
CA CYS A 706 -25.43 51.65 -61.83
C CYS A 706 -24.91 53.02 -62.28
N GLY A 707 -23.68 53.36 -61.92
CA GLY A 707 -22.95 54.51 -62.46
C GLY A 707 -22.27 54.20 -63.80
N SER A 708 -21.94 55.24 -64.58
CA SER A 708 -21.37 55.14 -65.94
C SER A 708 -20.12 54.26 -66.07
N ASP A 709 -19.30 54.21 -65.01
CA ASP A 709 -18.01 53.53 -64.99
C ASP A 709 -18.00 52.31 -64.03
N GLN A 710 -19.19 51.81 -63.65
CA GLN A 710 -19.35 50.70 -62.71
C GLN A 710 -19.73 49.40 -63.41
N SER A 711 -18.94 48.33 -63.22
CA SER A 711 -19.26 47.00 -63.74
C SER A 711 -20.14 46.17 -62.80
N ARG A 712 -20.23 46.56 -61.52
CA ARG A 712 -21.02 45.89 -60.47
C ARG A 712 -21.65 46.94 -59.57
N THR A 713 -22.77 46.58 -58.97
CA THR A 713 -23.51 47.41 -58.02
C THR A 713 -23.83 46.58 -56.77
N ALA A 714 -23.72 47.19 -55.59
CA ALA A 714 -24.44 46.71 -54.41
C ALA A 714 -24.71 47.85 -53.42
N LEU A 715 -25.98 48.15 -53.16
CA LEU A 715 -26.41 49.26 -52.31
C LEU A 715 -27.67 48.93 -51.49
N VAL A 716 -27.76 49.51 -50.30
CA VAL A 716 -28.94 49.48 -49.44
C VAL A 716 -29.70 50.79 -49.63
N ALA A 717 -30.96 50.69 -50.04
CA ALA A 717 -31.84 51.82 -50.30
C ALA A 717 -33.00 51.89 -49.31
N SER A 718 -33.39 53.12 -48.95
CA SER A 718 -34.63 53.41 -48.22
C SER A 718 -35.85 53.40 -49.16
N SER A 719 -35.67 53.84 -50.42
CA SER A 719 -36.73 53.87 -51.42
C SER A 719 -36.18 53.78 -52.83
N CYS A 720 -37.01 53.30 -53.76
CA CYS A 720 -36.76 53.28 -55.21
C CYS A 720 -38.10 53.45 -55.91
N SER A 721 -38.16 54.21 -57.01
CA SER A 721 -39.43 54.57 -57.66
C SER A 721 -40.24 53.39 -58.23
N GLN A 722 -39.57 52.28 -58.53
CA GLN A 722 -40.12 51.10 -59.18
C GLN A 722 -40.54 49.98 -58.19
N LEU A 723 -40.24 50.13 -56.89
CA LEU A 723 -40.37 49.07 -55.88
C LEU A 723 -41.32 49.49 -54.75
N SER A 724 -42.21 48.57 -54.35
CA SER A 724 -43.26 48.77 -53.34
C SER A 724 -42.80 49.50 -52.07
N SER A 725 -43.62 50.43 -51.56
CA SER A 725 -43.42 51.14 -50.29
C SER A 725 -43.79 50.32 -49.05
N LYS A 726 -44.31 49.09 -49.23
CA LYS A 726 -44.62 48.13 -48.13
C LYS A 726 -43.37 47.69 -47.34
N TYR A 727 -42.19 47.77 -47.97
CA TYR A 727 -40.92 47.35 -47.40
C TYR A 727 -40.03 48.55 -47.12
N SER A 728 -39.55 48.67 -45.88
CA SER A 728 -38.77 49.82 -45.39
C SER A 728 -37.31 49.81 -45.86
N ILE A 729 -36.77 48.66 -46.27
CA ILE A 729 -35.38 48.48 -46.67
C ILE A 729 -35.32 47.72 -47.99
N LYS A 730 -34.43 48.12 -48.91
CA LYS A 730 -34.22 47.48 -50.21
C LYS A 730 -32.72 47.22 -50.41
N TYR A 731 -32.29 45.96 -50.22
CA TYR A 731 -30.93 45.54 -50.55
C TYR A 731 -30.88 45.19 -52.03
N ILE A 732 -29.98 45.83 -52.78
CA ILE A 732 -29.84 45.70 -54.23
C ILE A 732 -28.42 45.25 -54.52
N TRP A 733 -28.20 44.25 -55.37
CA TRP A 733 -26.86 43.85 -55.79
C TRP A 733 -26.84 43.11 -57.13
N GLY A 734 -25.75 43.22 -57.89
CA GLY A 734 -25.62 42.53 -59.17
C GLY A 734 -24.50 43.01 -60.09
N SER A 735 -24.61 42.64 -61.36
CA SER A 735 -23.73 43.09 -62.46
C SER A 735 -24.42 44.19 -63.27
N CYS A 736 -23.67 45.25 -63.63
CA CYS A 736 -24.15 46.37 -64.45
C CYS A 736 -23.88 46.19 -65.95
N SER A 737 -23.52 44.98 -66.37
CA SER A 737 -23.37 44.57 -67.77
C SER A 737 -24.71 44.36 -68.48
N ASP A 738 -24.74 44.44 -69.82
CA ASP A 738 -25.96 44.20 -70.62
C ASP A 738 -26.57 42.81 -70.38
N ASP A 739 -25.74 41.75 -70.42
CA ASP A 739 -26.13 40.37 -70.02
C ASP A 739 -26.20 40.18 -68.48
N GLY A 740 -26.28 41.27 -67.72
CA GLY A 740 -26.25 41.28 -66.26
C GLY A 740 -27.53 40.78 -65.61
N MET A 741 -27.39 40.45 -64.32
CA MET A 741 -28.50 40.18 -63.41
C MET A 741 -28.38 41.10 -62.20
N ILE A 742 -29.50 41.71 -61.80
CA ILE A 742 -29.66 42.50 -60.58
C ILE A 742 -30.65 41.78 -59.68
N SER A 743 -30.26 41.50 -58.44
CA SER A 743 -31.16 40.97 -57.41
C SER A 743 -31.53 42.04 -56.40
N VAL A 744 -32.81 42.06 -56.01
CA VAL A 744 -33.39 43.02 -55.07
C VAL A 744 -34.12 42.26 -53.97
N MET A 745 -33.70 42.47 -52.73
CA MET A 745 -34.29 41.88 -51.54
C MET A 745 -34.97 42.99 -50.73
N MET A 746 -36.29 43.00 -50.78
CA MET A 746 -37.13 43.96 -50.08
C MET A 746 -37.43 43.43 -48.68
N CYS A 747 -37.07 44.17 -47.63
CA CYS A 747 -37.13 43.72 -46.24
C CYS A 747 -37.90 44.69 -45.35
N ASN A 748 -38.54 44.14 -44.32
CA ASN A 748 -38.88 44.83 -43.08
C ASN A 748 -38.03 44.27 -41.93
N GLN A 749 -37.54 45.17 -41.07
CA GLN A 749 -36.83 44.81 -39.84
C GLN A 749 -37.81 44.58 -38.69
N SER A 750 -37.43 43.70 -37.76
CA SER A 750 -38.15 43.40 -36.53
C SER A 750 -37.17 42.92 -35.47
N VAL A 751 -37.49 43.13 -34.20
CA VAL A 751 -36.82 42.50 -33.06
C VAL A 751 -37.70 41.34 -32.60
N VAL A 752 -37.08 40.18 -32.36
CA VAL A 752 -37.77 39.01 -31.81
C VAL A 752 -37.02 38.50 -30.58
N GLU A 753 -37.78 37.97 -29.63
CA GLU A 753 -37.28 37.31 -28.44
C GLU A 753 -37.19 35.80 -28.68
N VAL A 754 -36.15 35.16 -28.17
CA VAL A 754 -35.83 33.75 -28.40
C VAL A 754 -35.06 33.15 -27.22
N ASP A 755 -35.37 31.90 -26.86
CA ASP A 755 -34.57 31.14 -25.90
C ASP A 755 -33.20 30.80 -26.49
N VAL A 756 -32.12 31.11 -25.77
CA VAL A 756 -30.78 30.64 -26.09
C VAL A 756 -30.29 29.72 -24.97
N LEU A 757 -29.97 28.48 -25.31
CA LEU A 757 -29.26 27.57 -24.41
C LEU A 757 -27.78 27.94 -24.42
N THR A 758 -27.30 28.55 -23.34
CA THR A 758 -25.92 28.98 -23.16
C THR A 758 -25.21 28.19 -22.09
N THR A 759 -23.88 28.10 -22.23
CA THR A 759 -22.98 27.70 -21.17
C THR A 759 -22.10 28.89 -20.77
N PHE A 760 -21.97 29.14 -19.48
CA PHE A 760 -21.18 30.21 -18.90
C PHE A 760 -20.06 29.62 -18.03
N ARG A 761 -18.91 30.30 -17.95
CA ARG A 761 -17.90 30.02 -16.91
C ARG A 761 -18.43 30.55 -15.58
N THR A 762 -18.44 29.73 -14.53
CA THR A 762 -18.97 30.13 -13.21
C THR A 762 -18.22 31.29 -12.55
N GLU A 763 -16.92 31.44 -12.82
CA GLU A 763 -16.05 32.46 -12.23
C GLU A 763 -16.46 33.90 -12.59
N ASP A 764 -16.80 34.14 -13.86
CA ASP A 764 -16.91 35.49 -14.43
C ASP A 764 -18.15 35.70 -15.32
N LEU A 765 -19.02 34.68 -15.37
CA LEU A 765 -20.23 34.55 -16.19
C LEU A 765 -20.01 34.83 -17.69
N TYR A 766 -18.80 34.60 -18.19
CA TYR A 766 -18.48 34.73 -19.60
C TYR A 766 -18.95 33.50 -20.40
N ILE A 767 -19.43 33.73 -21.63
CA ILE A 767 -19.94 32.68 -22.52
C ILE A 767 -18.78 31.72 -22.87
N ASN A 768 -18.98 30.42 -22.64
CA ASN A 768 -17.95 29.41 -22.91
C ASN A 768 -17.81 29.16 -24.42
N LEU A 769 -16.79 29.74 -25.03
CA LEU A 769 -16.52 29.67 -26.47
C LEU A 769 -16.27 28.23 -26.99
N ASN A 770 -16.01 27.26 -26.11
CA ASN A 770 -15.88 25.85 -26.47
C ASN A 770 -17.23 25.15 -26.72
N ALA A 771 -18.32 25.70 -26.19
CA ALA A 771 -19.66 25.11 -26.21
C ALA A 771 -20.66 26.12 -26.82
N ILE A 772 -20.81 26.05 -28.14
CA ILE A 772 -21.55 27.01 -28.97
C ILE A 772 -22.99 27.22 -28.44
N PRO A 773 -23.39 28.48 -28.13
CA PRO A 773 -24.77 28.83 -27.79
C PRO A 773 -25.80 28.33 -28.82
N ILE A 774 -26.84 27.64 -28.35
CA ILE A 774 -27.88 27.05 -29.21
C ILE A 774 -29.15 27.91 -29.15
N VAL A 775 -29.40 28.67 -30.20
CA VAL A 775 -30.61 29.50 -30.37
C VAL A 775 -31.80 28.60 -30.75
N ASN A 776 -32.86 28.60 -29.96
CA ASN A 776 -34.05 27.80 -30.22
C ASN A 776 -35.04 28.55 -31.14
N ALA A 777 -34.85 28.46 -32.45
CA ALA A 777 -35.72 29.10 -33.44
C ALA A 777 -37.23 28.74 -33.33
N SER A 778 -37.60 27.67 -32.61
CA SER A 778 -39.01 27.34 -32.34
C SER A 778 -39.66 28.15 -31.22
N SER A 779 -38.87 28.90 -30.44
CA SER A 779 -39.32 29.81 -29.38
C SER A 779 -39.45 31.27 -29.82
N GLU A 780 -39.19 31.59 -31.09
CA GLU A 780 -39.19 32.97 -31.58
C GLU A 780 -40.56 33.63 -31.44
N THR A 781 -40.62 34.73 -30.68
CA THR A 781 -41.82 35.55 -30.46
C THR A 781 -41.56 37.03 -30.80
N PRO A 782 -42.56 37.81 -31.24
CA PRO A 782 -42.40 39.25 -31.45
C PRO A 782 -42.07 39.93 -30.12
N SER A 783 -41.04 40.77 -30.09
CA SER A 783 -40.67 41.54 -28.90
C SER A 783 -41.36 42.91 -28.89
N ASP A 784 -41.72 43.41 -27.70
CA ASP A 784 -42.19 44.78 -27.50
C ASP A 784 -41.07 45.84 -27.69
N VAL A 785 -39.81 45.41 -27.79
CA VAL A 785 -38.64 46.29 -27.96
C VAL A 785 -38.52 46.76 -29.41
N THR A 786 -38.82 48.04 -29.66
CA THR A 786 -38.72 48.67 -30.99
C THR A 786 -37.47 49.54 -31.10
N ALA A 787 -36.66 49.30 -32.13
CA ALA A 787 -35.50 50.13 -32.50
C ALA A 787 -35.25 50.10 -34.01
N ASP A 788 -34.67 51.17 -34.57
CA ASP A 788 -34.24 51.21 -35.97
C ASP A 788 -32.79 50.72 -36.12
N ILE A 789 -32.63 49.41 -36.35
CA ILE A 789 -31.34 48.76 -36.54
C ILE A 789 -30.63 49.28 -37.79
N THR A 790 -31.35 49.80 -38.80
CA THR A 790 -30.69 50.27 -40.04
C THR A 790 -29.84 51.51 -39.84
N SER A 791 -30.16 52.33 -38.83
CA SER A 791 -29.35 53.49 -38.45
C SER A 791 -27.92 53.12 -37.99
N VAL A 792 -27.68 51.87 -37.58
CA VAL A 792 -26.35 51.32 -37.27
C VAL A 792 -25.41 51.35 -38.48
N TYR A 793 -25.96 51.33 -39.71
CA TYR A 793 -25.16 51.13 -40.92
C TYR A 793 -24.23 52.33 -41.22
N GLU A 794 -24.56 53.53 -40.72
CA GLU A 794 -23.68 54.72 -40.80
C GLU A 794 -22.31 54.48 -40.12
N ALA A 795 -22.25 53.60 -39.10
CA ALA A 795 -20.99 53.25 -38.43
C ALA A 795 -20.02 52.48 -39.35
N LEU A 796 -20.50 51.96 -40.49
CA LEU A 796 -19.70 51.21 -41.47
C LEU A 796 -19.05 52.10 -42.54
N ASP A 797 -19.37 53.40 -42.60
CA ASP A 797 -19.01 54.27 -43.73
C ASP A 797 -17.50 54.33 -44.02
N ASN A 798 -16.65 54.14 -43.01
CA ASN A 798 -15.20 54.11 -43.13
C ASN A 798 -14.63 52.74 -43.57
N VAL A 799 -15.39 51.64 -43.44
CA VAL A 799 -14.89 50.25 -43.58
C VAL A 799 -14.50 49.95 -45.02
N GLY A 800 -13.19 50.02 -45.32
CA GLY A 800 -12.65 49.80 -46.66
C GLY A 800 -12.87 50.94 -47.66
N ALA A 801 -13.12 52.17 -47.20
CA ALA A 801 -13.42 53.32 -48.07
C ALA A 801 -12.34 53.62 -49.12
N ASP A 802 -11.06 53.43 -48.78
CA ASP A 802 -9.93 53.68 -49.69
C ASP A 802 -9.74 52.59 -50.77
N ASN A 803 -10.45 51.47 -50.68
CA ASN A 803 -10.23 50.32 -51.55
C ASN A 803 -10.96 50.44 -52.89
N LYS A 804 -10.27 51.01 -53.88
CA LYS A 804 -10.73 51.21 -55.27
C LYS A 804 -11.23 49.93 -55.98
N THR A 805 -10.93 48.73 -55.47
CA THR A 805 -11.48 47.47 -56.03
C THR A 805 -12.95 47.25 -55.66
N MET A 806 -13.50 48.03 -54.73
CA MET A 806 -14.88 47.94 -54.22
C MET A 806 -15.76 49.11 -54.70
N ASN A 807 -15.33 49.85 -55.73
CA ASN A 807 -16.14 50.90 -56.36
C ASN A 807 -17.49 50.32 -56.85
N GLY A 808 -18.59 50.98 -56.48
CA GLY A 808 -19.96 50.51 -56.77
C GLY A 808 -20.61 49.71 -55.63
N LEU A 809 -19.89 49.45 -54.52
CA LEU A 809 -20.44 48.89 -53.30
C LEU A 809 -20.58 49.98 -52.22
N ASP A 810 -21.69 49.98 -51.49
CA ASP A 810 -21.89 50.84 -50.32
C ASP A 810 -21.12 50.33 -49.07
N ALA A 811 -21.24 51.04 -47.95
CA ALA A 811 -20.59 50.70 -46.69
C ALA A 811 -20.97 49.32 -46.14
N PHE A 812 -22.24 48.91 -46.28
CA PHE A 812 -22.74 47.62 -45.82
C PHE A 812 -22.20 46.48 -46.69
N PHE A 813 -22.23 46.62 -48.02
CA PHE A 813 -21.72 45.61 -48.95
C PHE A 813 -20.18 45.55 -48.98
N ARG A 814 -19.47 46.67 -48.82
CA ARG A 814 -18.02 46.69 -48.56
C ARG A 814 -17.67 45.87 -47.31
N THR A 815 -18.40 46.11 -46.21
CA THR A 815 -18.25 45.33 -44.98
C THR A 815 -18.58 43.85 -45.20
N LEU A 816 -19.64 43.53 -45.96
CA LEU A 816 -20.01 42.15 -46.30
C LEU A 816 -18.90 41.40 -47.05
N VAL A 817 -18.22 42.06 -48.00
CA VAL A 817 -17.09 41.49 -48.76
C VAL A 817 -15.82 41.35 -47.93
N LEU A 818 -15.56 42.30 -47.02
CA LEU A 818 -14.40 42.27 -46.12
C LEU A 818 -14.59 41.35 -44.90
N SER A 819 -15.83 40.97 -44.58
CA SER A 819 -16.15 40.18 -43.38
C SER A 819 -15.80 38.69 -43.48
N ARG A 820 -15.69 38.05 -42.32
CA ARG A 820 -15.57 36.59 -42.15
C ARG A 820 -16.71 35.76 -42.78
N LEU A 821 -17.77 36.38 -43.31
CA LEU A 821 -18.89 35.72 -44.00
C LEU A 821 -18.54 35.26 -45.44
N GLN A 822 -17.30 35.51 -45.91
CA GLN A 822 -16.73 34.98 -47.16
C GLN A 822 -17.50 35.35 -48.45
N THR A 823 -18.27 36.45 -48.46
CA THR A 823 -19.00 36.91 -49.64
C THR A 823 -18.06 37.62 -50.60
N THR A 824 -17.28 36.86 -51.39
CA THR A 824 -16.34 37.44 -52.36
C THR A 824 -17.04 38.35 -53.36
N LEU A 825 -16.33 39.38 -53.86
CA LEU A 825 -16.85 40.35 -54.84
C LEU A 825 -17.41 39.68 -56.11
N GLU A 826 -16.91 38.50 -56.47
CA GLU A 826 -17.43 37.64 -57.56
C GLU A 826 -18.79 37.02 -57.22
N ARG A 827 -18.98 36.55 -55.98
CA ARG A 827 -20.20 35.88 -55.52
C ARG A 827 -21.44 36.78 -55.60
N ILE A 828 -21.24 38.10 -55.46
CA ILE A 828 -22.28 39.13 -55.61
C ILE A 828 -22.79 39.22 -57.06
N ALA A 829 -21.92 39.03 -58.06
CA ALA A 829 -22.29 39.10 -59.48
C ALA A 829 -22.74 37.75 -60.08
N MET A 830 -22.62 36.64 -59.35
CA MET A 830 -22.89 35.29 -59.86
C MET A 830 -24.37 34.88 -59.69
N PRO A 831 -25.13 34.63 -60.78
CA PRO A 831 -26.56 34.35 -60.71
C PRO A 831 -26.90 33.05 -59.96
N GLU A 832 -26.02 32.05 -59.99
CA GLU A 832 -26.20 30.77 -59.28
C GLU A 832 -26.12 30.88 -57.75
N ARG A 833 -25.60 32.00 -57.21
CA ARG A 833 -25.23 32.12 -55.78
C ARG A 833 -26.05 33.13 -54.99
N GLN A 834 -27.09 33.72 -55.57
CA GLN A 834 -27.88 34.79 -54.92
C GLN A 834 -28.55 34.38 -53.60
N ASN A 835 -28.93 33.11 -53.44
CA ASN A 835 -29.40 32.58 -52.15
C ASN A 835 -28.35 32.76 -51.04
N SER A 836 -27.06 32.50 -51.34
CA SER A 836 -25.97 32.67 -50.36
C SER A 836 -25.71 34.13 -50.01
N VAL A 837 -25.86 35.06 -50.97
CA VAL A 837 -25.76 36.51 -50.70
C VAL A 837 -26.93 36.96 -49.84
N SER A 838 -28.16 36.53 -50.12
CA SER A 838 -29.35 36.84 -49.30
C SER A 838 -29.24 36.32 -47.86
N GLN A 839 -28.58 35.18 -47.66
CA GLN A 839 -28.28 34.64 -46.33
C GLN A 839 -27.19 35.46 -45.63
N ALA A 840 -26.11 35.83 -46.33
CA ALA A 840 -25.05 36.65 -45.76
C ALA A 840 -25.52 38.06 -45.38
N ILE A 841 -26.43 38.67 -46.17
CA ILE A 841 -27.11 39.94 -45.82
C ILE A 841 -27.89 39.79 -44.51
N ARG A 842 -28.68 38.71 -44.35
CA ARG A 842 -29.43 38.43 -43.10
C ARG A 842 -28.50 38.20 -41.91
N GLN A 843 -27.39 37.48 -42.10
CA GLN A 843 -26.41 37.23 -41.05
C GLN A 843 -25.68 38.52 -40.63
N LEU A 844 -25.19 39.33 -41.57
CA LEU A 844 -24.53 40.60 -41.26
C LEU A 844 -25.49 41.56 -40.52
N HIS A 845 -26.74 41.68 -40.99
CA HIS A 845 -27.75 42.45 -40.26
C HIS A 845 -28.02 41.90 -38.85
N GLY A 846 -28.14 40.58 -38.70
CA GLY A 846 -28.36 39.94 -37.39
C GLY A 846 -27.22 40.21 -36.40
N ILE A 847 -25.97 40.12 -36.86
CA ILE A 847 -24.78 40.42 -36.03
C ILE A 847 -24.75 41.90 -35.64
N LEU A 848 -24.98 42.81 -36.60
CA LEU A 848 -25.08 44.25 -36.32
C LEU A 848 -26.22 44.58 -35.35
N ALA A 849 -27.38 43.91 -35.49
CA ALA A 849 -28.49 44.05 -34.57
C ALA A 849 -28.12 43.61 -33.15
N ALA A 850 -27.44 42.47 -32.98
CA ALA A 850 -27.01 41.98 -31.68
C ALA A 850 -26.06 42.97 -30.99
N GLN A 851 -25.05 43.49 -31.70
CA GLN A 851 -24.14 44.49 -31.14
C GLN A 851 -24.84 45.82 -30.82
N ALA A 852 -25.81 46.24 -31.64
CA ALA A 852 -26.58 47.47 -31.37
C ALA A 852 -27.55 47.33 -30.18
N ILE A 853 -28.21 46.17 -30.03
CA ILE A 853 -29.07 45.84 -28.87
C ILE A 853 -28.24 45.74 -27.57
N ASN A 854 -26.97 45.33 -27.68
CA ASN A 854 -26.02 45.27 -26.57
C ASN A 854 -25.57 46.65 -26.06
N SER A 855 -25.83 47.74 -26.80
CA SER A 855 -25.47 49.10 -26.41
C SER A 855 -26.38 49.67 -25.31
N ASP A 856 -25.85 50.63 -24.55
CA ASP A 856 -26.55 51.36 -23.47
C ASP A 856 -27.78 52.16 -23.94
N LEU A 857 -27.98 52.30 -25.26
CA LEU A 857 -29.17 52.91 -25.86
C LEU A 857 -30.41 52.01 -25.77
N ILE A 858 -30.22 50.67 -25.75
CA ILE A 858 -31.30 49.67 -25.68
C ILE A 858 -31.21 48.88 -24.38
N ARG A 859 -30.05 48.30 -24.04
CA ARG A 859 -29.89 47.55 -22.79
C ARG A 859 -29.55 48.49 -21.65
N GLN A 860 -30.41 48.53 -20.63
CA GLN A 860 -30.28 49.42 -19.47
C GLN A 860 -30.25 48.61 -18.17
N PRO A 861 -29.49 49.04 -17.14
CA PRO A 861 -29.45 48.35 -15.85
C PRO A 861 -30.83 48.38 -15.16
N LEU A 862 -31.24 47.23 -14.61
CA LEU A 862 -32.53 47.04 -13.96
C LEU A 862 -32.59 47.85 -12.66
N SER A 863 -33.51 48.82 -12.59
CA SER A 863 -33.54 49.76 -11.47
C SER A 863 -33.85 49.08 -10.13
N SER A 864 -33.17 49.49 -9.06
CA SER A 864 -33.34 48.93 -7.71
C SER A 864 -34.76 49.12 -7.13
N LYS A 865 -35.59 49.98 -7.72
CA LYS A 865 -37.00 50.14 -7.37
C LYS A 865 -37.93 49.13 -8.04
N LEU A 866 -37.54 48.56 -9.19
CA LEU A 866 -38.31 47.52 -9.88
C LEU A 866 -38.09 46.15 -9.24
N ARG A 867 -36.85 45.84 -8.82
CA ARG A 867 -36.47 44.61 -8.07
C ARG A 867 -37.27 44.36 -6.77
N ALA A 868 -38.09 45.30 -6.32
CA ALA A 868 -38.89 45.21 -5.09
C ALA A 868 -40.35 45.65 -5.29
N ARG A 869 -40.86 45.67 -6.54
CA ARG A 869 -42.21 46.16 -6.85
C ARG A 869 -43.11 45.19 -7.60
N ASP A 870 -42.55 44.35 -8.45
CA ASP A 870 -43.28 43.32 -9.20
C ASP A 870 -42.75 41.94 -8.80
N ASP A 871 -43.63 40.98 -8.52
CA ASP A 871 -43.32 39.60 -8.09
C ASP A 871 -42.72 38.71 -9.22
N SER A 872 -42.13 39.32 -10.27
CA SER A 872 -41.50 38.57 -11.36
C SER A 872 -40.48 39.36 -12.20
N PRO A 873 -39.25 39.58 -11.70
CA PRO A 873 -38.12 39.05 -12.44
C PRO A 873 -38.20 37.51 -12.37
N THR A 874 -38.44 36.81 -13.47
CA THR A 874 -38.40 35.35 -13.46
C THR A 874 -36.94 34.90 -13.41
N ASP A 875 -36.47 34.48 -12.24
CA ASP A 875 -35.10 34.00 -12.07
C ASP A 875 -34.83 32.82 -13.01
N ILE A 876 -33.75 32.93 -13.76
CA ILE A 876 -33.45 32.02 -14.86
C ILE A 876 -32.88 30.73 -14.27
N PRO A 877 -33.52 29.56 -14.48
CA PRO A 877 -33.07 28.31 -13.92
C PRO A 877 -31.78 27.86 -14.61
N ALA A 878 -30.71 27.81 -13.84
CA ALA A 878 -29.40 27.34 -14.25
C ALA A 878 -29.07 26.00 -13.56
N SER A 879 -28.13 25.26 -14.16
CA SER A 879 -27.53 24.11 -13.49
C SER A 879 -26.04 23.99 -13.76
N VAL A 880 -25.28 23.69 -12.72
CA VAL A 880 -23.85 23.38 -12.80
C VAL A 880 -23.66 21.91 -12.47
N ASP A 881 -23.05 21.16 -13.38
CA ASP A 881 -22.52 19.83 -13.10
C ASP A 881 -21.10 19.99 -12.54
N TYR A 882 -20.89 19.57 -11.29
CA TYR A 882 -19.62 19.70 -10.57
C TYR A 882 -19.25 18.38 -9.89
N VAL A 883 -17.99 18.24 -9.50
CA VAL A 883 -17.44 16.97 -9.03
C VAL A 883 -16.92 17.11 -7.60
N LEU A 884 -17.57 16.44 -6.65
CA LEU A 884 -17.09 16.40 -5.27
C LEU A 884 -16.09 15.26 -5.08
N PRO A 885 -14.98 15.47 -4.37
CA PRO A 885 -14.18 14.39 -3.80
C PRO A 885 -14.99 13.68 -2.71
N ARG A 886 -15.30 12.39 -2.91
CA ARG A 886 -15.92 11.54 -1.87
C ARG A 886 -15.00 10.37 -1.55
N LEU A 887 -14.88 10.04 -0.26
CA LEU A 887 -14.09 8.89 0.19
C LEU A 887 -14.87 7.61 -0.10
N MET A 888 -14.33 6.80 -1.01
CA MET A 888 -14.98 5.61 -1.53
C MET A 888 -14.13 4.36 -1.27
N GLN A 889 -14.79 3.28 -0.85
CA GLN A 889 -14.13 1.99 -0.74
C GLN A 889 -13.76 1.44 -2.14
N GLY A 890 -12.50 1.05 -2.31
CA GLY A 890 -11.92 0.53 -3.56
C GLY A 890 -12.28 -0.94 -3.80
N SER A 891 -12.80 -1.25 -5.00
CA SER A 891 -13.32 -2.58 -5.32
C SER A 891 -12.24 -3.67 -5.32
N VAL A 892 -11.13 -3.45 -6.04
CA VAL A 892 -10.04 -4.45 -6.18
C VAL A 892 -9.44 -4.80 -4.81
N GLN A 893 -9.12 -3.80 -4.00
CA GLN A 893 -8.53 -3.96 -2.67
C GLN A 893 -9.51 -4.67 -1.73
N THR A 894 -10.80 -4.37 -1.82
CA THR A 894 -11.87 -5.05 -1.08
C THR A 894 -11.91 -6.54 -1.41
N PHE A 895 -11.96 -6.92 -2.70
CA PHE A 895 -12.02 -8.33 -3.09
C PHE A 895 -10.74 -9.09 -2.74
N VAL A 896 -9.55 -8.48 -2.86
CA VAL A 896 -8.28 -9.09 -2.42
C VAL A 896 -8.27 -9.31 -0.91
N LEU A 897 -8.72 -8.33 -0.12
CA LEU A 897 -8.75 -8.42 1.34
C LEU A 897 -9.78 -9.45 1.85
N ILE A 898 -10.96 -9.52 1.23
CA ILE A 898 -11.94 -10.59 1.44
C ILE A 898 -11.35 -11.96 1.05
N GLY A 899 -10.60 -12.05 -0.05
CA GLY A 899 -9.91 -13.27 -0.46
C GLY A 899 -8.88 -13.76 0.58
N LEU A 900 -8.02 -12.87 1.06
CA LEU A 900 -7.04 -13.18 2.13
C LEU A 900 -7.75 -13.60 3.43
N LEU A 901 -8.84 -12.95 3.80
CA LEU A 901 -9.68 -13.35 4.94
C LEU A 901 -10.33 -14.72 4.72
N GLY A 902 -10.84 -15.00 3.52
CA GLY A 902 -11.43 -16.28 3.14
C GLY A 902 -10.44 -17.44 3.21
N PHE A 903 -9.22 -17.27 2.69
CA PHE A 903 -8.16 -18.28 2.79
C PHE A 903 -7.70 -18.51 4.24
N THR A 904 -7.52 -17.44 5.03
CA THR A 904 -7.17 -17.60 6.45
C THR A 904 -8.29 -18.25 7.27
N LEU A 905 -9.56 -17.93 6.99
CA LEU A 905 -10.73 -18.58 7.55
C LEU A 905 -10.79 -20.08 7.19
N ALA A 906 -10.58 -20.44 5.92
CA ALA A 906 -10.57 -21.82 5.46
C ALA A 906 -9.45 -22.65 6.13
N PHE A 907 -8.24 -22.11 6.24
CA PHE A 907 -7.14 -22.76 6.96
C PHE A 907 -7.39 -22.81 8.47
N GLY A 908 -8.05 -21.82 9.07
CA GLY A 908 -8.48 -21.85 10.47
C GLY A 908 -9.50 -22.96 10.77
N LEU A 909 -10.52 -23.11 9.90
CA LEU A 909 -11.49 -24.20 9.96
C LEU A 909 -10.83 -25.57 9.78
N LEU A 910 -9.84 -25.69 8.88
CA LEU A 910 -9.08 -26.93 8.71
C LEU A 910 -8.13 -27.20 9.90
N SER A 911 -7.60 -26.16 10.55
CA SER A 911 -6.79 -26.25 11.77
C SER A 911 -7.58 -26.74 12.99
N LEU A 912 -8.91 -26.54 13.03
CA LEU A 912 -9.78 -27.20 14.02
C LEU A 912 -9.79 -28.74 13.83
N ARG A 913 -9.82 -29.22 12.58
CA ARG A 913 -9.84 -30.66 12.26
C ARG A 913 -8.47 -31.33 12.47
N THR A 914 -7.38 -30.61 12.20
CA THR A 914 -6.01 -31.13 12.27
C THR A 914 -5.29 -30.82 13.59
N ALA A 915 -5.98 -30.25 14.57
CA ALA A 915 -5.44 -29.97 15.89
C ALA A 915 -4.90 -31.25 16.56
N SER A 916 -3.64 -31.21 17.00
CA SER A 916 -3.03 -32.31 17.74
C SER A 916 -3.80 -32.59 19.03
N ARG A 917 -4.12 -33.87 19.26
CA ARG A 917 -4.64 -34.37 20.53
C ARG A 917 -3.49 -34.43 21.56
N GLY A 918 -3.83 -34.59 22.84
CA GLY A 918 -2.86 -34.70 23.93
C GLY A 918 -2.40 -33.34 24.50
N THR A 919 -1.90 -33.40 25.73
CA THR A 919 -1.47 -32.26 26.54
C THR A 919 -0.07 -32.51 27.08
N LEU A 920 0.74 -31.47 27.21
CA LEU A 920 2.06 -31.56 27.86
C LEU A 920 1.91 -31.28 29.35
N THR A 921 2.87 -31.71 30.19
CA THR A 921 2.83 -31.39 31.62
C THR A 921 3.26 -29.95 31.92
N LYS A 922 4.05 -29.35 31.04
CA LYS A 922 4.66 -28.01 31.19
C LYS A 922 5.06 -27.41 29.85
N SER A 923 5.37 -26.11 29.85
CA SER A 923 5.81 -25.34 28.68
C SER A 923 7.26 -25.69 28.28
N PRO A 924 7.49 -26.34 27.12
CA PRO A 924 8.82 -26.86 26.77
C PRO A 924 9.79 -25.80 26.20
N GLY A 925 9.52 -24.50 26.38
CA GLY A 925 10.41 -23.41 25.96
C GLY A 925 11.39 -22.92 27.03
N SER A 926 11.32 -23.47 28.26
CA SER A 926 12.26 -23.21 29.35
C SER A 926 13.28 -24.34 29.46
N ILE A 927 14.54 -23.99 29.75
CA ILE A 927 15.62 -24.96 29.99
C ILE A 927 15.26 -25.88 31.17
N ALA A 928 14.71 -25.33 32.25
CA ALA A 928 14.21 -26.11 33.39
C ALA A 928 13.14 -27.14 32.99
N ALA A 929 12.23 -26.74 32.09
CA ALA A 929 11.13 -27.58 31.67
C ALA A 929 11.62 -28.80 30.87
N GLN A 930 12.57 -28.59 29.96
CA GLN A 930 13.19 -29.65 29.18
C GLN A 930 14.08 -30.55 30.06
N ALA A 931 14.92 -29.96 30.90
CA ALA A 931 15.76 -30.67 31.86
C ALA A 931 14.94 -31.58 32.81
N SER A 932 13.79 -31.07 33.29
CA SER A 932 12.84 -31.83 34.11
C SER A 932 12.22 -33.03 33.36
N LEU A 933 12.06 -32.98 32.03
CA LEU A 933 11.64 -34.13 31.20
C LEU A 933 12.79 -35.09 30.84
N LEU A 934 14.03 -34.69 31.10
CA LEU A 934 15.26 -35.45 30.80
C LEU A 934 15.86 -36.14 32.03
N ALA A 935 15.69 -35.58 33.23
CA ALA A 935 16.32 -36.04 34.47
C ALA A 935 16.08 -37.54 34.78
N ASP A 936 14.84 -38.01 34.64
CA ASP A 936 14.47 -39.42 34.85
C ASP A 936 14.32 -40.21 33.52
N SER A 937 14.85 -39.66 32.41
CA SER A 937 14.62 -40.18 31.07
C SER A 937 15.55 -41.35 30.74
N THR A 938 15.07 -42.28 29.90
CA THR A 938 15.93 -43.36 29.38
C THR A 938 16.62 -42.99 28.07
N LEU A 939 16.44 -41.74 27.60
CA LEU A 939 17.23 -41.09 26.55
C LEU A 939 18.63 -40.72 27.07
N TRP A 940 18.71 -40.15 28.28
CA TRP A 940 19.92 -39.65 28.92
C TRP A 940 21.10 -40.64 28.86
N TRP A 941 20.94 -41.82 29.48
CA TRP A 941 21.95 -42.89 29.58
C TRP A 941 22.33 -43.57 28.25
N ARG A 942 21.98 -42.97 27.11
CA ARG A 942 22.10 -43.54 25.76
C ARG A 942 22.47 -42.50 24.70
N LEU A 943 22.69 -41.25 25.09
CA LEU A 943 23.46 -40.29 24.31
C LEU A 943 24.95 -40.66 24.44
N PRO A 944 25.77 -40.54 23.37
CA PRO A 944 27.20 -40.79 23.46
C PRO A 944 27.91 -39.70 24.28
N ASP A 945 29.05 -40.04 24.86
CA ASP A 945 29.95 -39.04 25.43
C ASP A 945 30.40 -38.07 24.33
N GLY A 946 30.49 -36.76 24.65
CA GLY A 946 30.76 -35.72 23.65
C GLY A 946 29.58 -35.36 22.72
N ALA A 947 28.36 -35.88 22.95
CA ALA A 947 27.16 -35.56 22.13
C ALA A 947 26.88 -34.05 21.95
N GLU A 948 27.33 -33.23 22.90
CA GLU A 948 27.28 -31.76 22.86
C GLU A 948 28.08 -31.15 21.68
N TRP A 949 29.11 -31.84 21.15
CA TRP A 949 29.96 -31.38 20.04
C TRP A 949 29.66 -32.03 18.67
N MET A 950 29.06 -33.22 18.63
CA MET A 950 28.72 -33.96 17.40
C MET A 950 27.72 -33.20 16.50
N GLU A 951 27.69 -33.37 15.17
CA GLU A 951 26.67 -32.72 14.32
C GLU A 951 25.27 -33.34 14.44
N ASP A 952 24.23 -32.69 13.89
CA ASP A 952 22.85 -33.23 13.91
C ASP A 952 22.69 -34.51 13.07
N ASP A 953 23.43 -34.64 11.97
CA ASP A 953 23.43 -35.88 11.19
C ASP A 953 24.22 -37.01 11.86
N ASP A 954 25.25 -36.72 12.66
CA ASP A 954 25.96 -37.72 13.47
C ASP A 954 25.05 -38.26 14.58
N LEU A 955 24.45 -37.35 15.35
CA LEU A 955 23.53 -37.70 16.44
C LEU A 955 22.29 -38.45 15.90
N ALA A 956 21.78 -38.05 14.73
CA ALA A 956 20.72 -38.77 14.03
C ALA A 956 21.15 -40.18 13.59
N ARG A 957 22.40 -40.37 13.14
CA ARG A 957 22.95 -41.70 12.81
C ARG A 957 23.04 -42.59 14.05
N CYS A 958 23.56 -42.09 15.17
CA CYS A 958 23.64 -42.84 16.44
C CYS A 958 22.26 -43.27 16.99
N LEU A 959 21.22 -42.45 16.81
CA LEU A 959 19.88 -42.71 17.34
C LEU A 959 18.89 -43.27 16.29
N ARG A 960 19.34 -43.58 15.07
CA ARG A 960 18.50 -43.99 13.92
C ARG A 960 17.65 -45.24 14.16
N ARG A 961 18.16 -46.22 14.94
CA ARG A 961 17.52 -47.53 15.21
C ARG A 961 16.60 -47.53 16.45
N ARG A 962 16.24 -46.36 16.97
CA ARG A 962 15.51 -46.20 18.24
C ARG A 962 14.22 -45.41 18.05
N THR A 963 13.17 -45.81 18.77
CA THR A 963 11.90 -45.08 18.83
C THR A 963 11.64 -44.51 20.22
N PHE A 964 11.10 -43.29 20.25
CA PHE A 964 10.97 -42.44 21.42
C PHE A 964 9.51 -42.11 21.70
N HIS A 965 9.16 -41.95 22.97
CA HIS A 965 7.84 -41.59 23.46
C HIS A 965 7.98 -40.74 24.72
N LEU A 966 7.09 -39.76 24.92
CA LEU A 966 7.04 -38.91 26.10
C LEU A 966 5.84 -39.31 26.96
N GLY A 967 6.12 -39.87 28.13
CA GLY A 967 5.07 -40.37 29.03
C GLY A 967 5.65 -41.09 30.26
N TRP A 968 4.79 -41.85 30.94
CA TRP A 968 5.19 -42.71 32.07
C TRP A 968 5.93 -43.97 31.58
N SER A 969 7.11 -44.21 32.13
CA SER A 969 7.90 -45.43 31.93
C SER A 969 8.14 -46.16 33.26
N LYS A 970 8.35 -47.47 33.22
CA LYS A 970 8.76 -48.28 34.37
C LYS A 970 10.26 -48.58 34.26
N GLY A 971 11.03 -48.22 35.28
CA GLY A 971 12.43 -48.60 35.41
C GLY A 971 12.58 -50.08 35.78
N ALA A 972 13.79 -50.62 35.62
CA ALA A 972 14.09 -52.02 35.95
C ALA A 972 13.87 -52.35 37.45
N ALA A 973 14.01 -51.36 38.34
CA ALA A 973 13.73 -51.46 39.77
C ALA A 973 12.24 -51.20 40.14
N GLY A 974 11.31 -51.25 39.18
CA GLY A 974 9.87 -51.06 39.40
C GLY A 974 9.41 -49.60 39.59
N THR A 975 10.34 -48.68 39.86
CA THR A 975 10.08 -47.23 39.97
C THR A 975 9.44 -46.67 38.68
N ARG A 976 8.41 -45.83 38.82
CA ARG A 976 7.80 -45.10 37.69
C ARG A 976 8.51 -43.76 37.49
N SER A 977 8.91 -43.45 36.26
CA SER A 977 9.39 -42.12 35.88
C SER A 977 8.57 -41.54 34.73
N TYR A 978 8.50 -40.21 34.65
CA TYR A 978 7.87 -39.51 33.54
C TYR A 978 8.91 -38.74 32.75
N GLY A 979 9.03 -38.99 31.44
CA GLY A 979 10.02 -38.33 30.61
C GLY A 979 10.13 -38.96 29.23
N ILE A 980 11.24 -38.68 28.54
CA ILE A 980 11.49 -39.21 27.20
C ILE A 980 12.02 -40.66 27.30
N GLY A 981 11.12 -41.62 27.10
CA GLY A 981 11.42 -43.04 27.08
C GLY A 981 11.81 -43.54 25.70
N ILE A 982 12.79 -44.45 25.62
CA ILE A 982 13.02 -45.26 24.41
C ILE A 982 12.16 -46.52 24.51
N VAL A 983 11.27 -46.72 23.54
CA VAL A 983 10.27 -47.81 23.58
C VAL A 983 10.73 -49.05 22.83
N GLN A 984 11.54 -48.87 21.77
CA GLN A 984 12.10 -49.97 20.99
C GLN A 984 13.50 -49.60 20.51
N ASP A 985 14.43 -50.55 20.65
CA ASP A 985 15.79 -50.48 20.09
C ASP A 985 15.91 -51.64 19.10
N GLU A 986 15.82 -51.34 17.80
CA GLU A 986 15.89 -52.32 16.71
C GLU A 986 17.24 -53.08 16.74
N GLY A 987 18.28 -52.52 17.38
CA GLY A 987 19.58 -53.17 17.57
C GLY A 987 19.59 -54.30 18.61
N LYS A 988 18.64 -54.34 19.55
CA LYS A 988 18.53 -55.44 20.54
C LYS A 988 17.63 -56.59 20.08
N ALA A 989 16.73 -56.35 19.11
CA ALA A 989 15.80 -57.36 18.60
C ALA A 989 16.48 -58.43 17.70
N ALA A 990 17.75 -58.24 17.33
CA ALA A 990 18.48 -59.10 16.40
C ALA A 990 19.26 -60.26 17.06
N ARG A 991 19.02 -60.58 18.34
CA ARG A 991 19.39 -61.89 18.91
C ARG A 991 18.15 -62.78 18.97
N PRO A 992 18.15 -64.00 18.39
CA PRO A 992 17.08 -64.95 18.63
C PRO A 992 17.03 -65.32 20.13
N PRO A 993 15.85 -65.67 20.67
CA PRO A 993 15.75 -66.15 22.05
C PRO A 993 16.53 -67.46 22.18
N MET A 994 17.54 -67.47 23.05
CA MET A 994 18.33 -68.67 23.33
C MET A 994 17.46 -69.67 24.08
N VAL A 995 17.13 -70.78 23.42
CA VAL A 995 16.34 -71.87 24.03
C VAL A 995 17.13 -72.45 25.20
N SER A 996 16.45 -72.66 26.33
CA SER A 996 17.03 -73.30 27.51
C SER A 996 17.28 -74.79 27.26
N GLN A 997 18.56 -75.17 27.16
CA GLN A 997 18.99 -76.55 27.38
C GLN A 997 20.11 -76.58 28.42
N THR A 998 19.94 -77.48 29.39
CA THR A 998 20.87 -77.71 30.50
C THR A 998 21.83 -78.83 30.17
N SER A 999 23.11 -78.52 30.05
CA SER A 999 24.21 -79.45 30.29
C SER A 999 25.42 -78.65 30.73
N ALA A 1000 26.08 -79.08 31.81
CA ALA A 1000 27.35 -78.49 32.21
C ALA A 1000 28.48 -79.09 31.37
N ASP A 1001 29.37 -78.25 30.84
CA ASP A 1001 30.75 -78.66 30.62
C ASP A 1001 31.71 -77.47 30.71
N LYS A 1002 32.99 -77.74 30.99
CA LYS A 1002 34.04 -76.72 31.17
C LYS A 1002 34.93 -76.62 29.93
N SER A 1003 34.81 -75.53 29.19
CA SER A 1003 35.89 -75.07 28.31
C SER A 1003 35.92 -73.54 28.25
N GLY A 1004 37.13 -72.97 28.20
CA GLY A 1004 37.34 -71.52 28.16
C GLY A 1004 37.16 -70.98 26.73
N GLY A 1005 36.30 -69.98 26.56
CA GLY A 1005 36.06 -69.30 25.29
C GLY A 1005 36.10 -67.78 25.43
N LEU A 1006 37.12 -67.15 24.85
CA LEU A 1006 37.25 -65.69 24.84
C LEU A 1006 36.19 -65.07 23.92
N VAL A 1007 35.41 -64.09 24.41
CA VAL A 1007 34.47 -63.32 23.60
C VAL A 1007 34.98 -61.89 23.45
N PRO A 1008 35.45 -61.47 22.26
CA PRO A 1008 36.07 -60.16 22.07
C PRO A 1008 35.03 -59.03 22.13
N GLY A 1009 35.11 -58.20 23.17
CA GLY A 1009 34.29 -57.01 23.34
C GLY A 1009 34.80 -55.82 22.52
N ARG A 1010 34.34 -55.66 21.28
CA ARG A 1010 34.63 -54.47 20.48
C ARG A 1010 34.05 -53.20 21.11
N TYR A 1011 34.94 -52.28 21.49
CA TYR A 1011 34.61 -50.88 21.78
C TYR A 1011 34.97 -49.99 20.58
N ILE A 1012 34.33 -48.82 20.48
CA ILE A 1012 34.61 -47.84 19.41
C ILE A 1012 35.33 -46.65 20.03
N SER A 1013 36.64 -46.55 19.81
CA SER A 1013 37.39 -45.32 20.10
C SER A 1013 37.12 -44.30 19.00
N MET A 1014 36.38 -43.23 19.31
CA MET A 1014 36.16 -42.12 18.37
C MET A 1014 37.14 -40.98 18.67
N ALA A 1015 37.94 -40.61 17.66
CA ALA A 1015 38.67 -39.36 17.59
C ALA A 1015 38.52 -38.84 16.14
N PRO A 1016 38.42 -37.51 15.92
CA PRO A 1016 38.08 -36.98 14.60
C PRO A 1016 39.26 -37.11 13.61
N GLY A 1017 39.08 -37.92 12.56
CA GLY A 1017 39.96 -37.92 11.39
C GLY A 1017 40.10 -39.25 10.65
N VAL A 1018 40.29 -40.36 11.37
CA VAL A 1018 40.62 -41.66 10.78
C VAL A 1018 39.80 -42.79 11.41
N TYR A 1019 39.07 -43.54 10.58
CA TYR A 1019 38.43 -44.79 11.00
C TYR A 1019 39.43 -45.94 10.92
N SER A 1020 39.83 -46.49 12.07
CA SER A 1020 40.64 -47.72 12.14
C SER A 1020 40.00 -48.72 13.10
N TYR A 1021 39.95 -49.99 12.68
CA TYR A 1021 39.57 -51.12 13.54
C TYR A 1021 40.85 -51.77 14.05
N GLY A 1022 41.20 -51.53 15.31
CA GLY A 1022 42.31 -52.19 15.98
C GLY A 1022 41.82 -53.05 17.14
N ASP A 1023 42.04 -54.36 17.05
CA ASP A 1023 41.90 -55.28 18.19
C ASP A 1023 43.23 -55.27 18.98
N VAL A 1024 43.19 -55.06 20.30
CA VAL A 1024 44.38 -55.04 21.19
C VAL A 1024 44.12 -55.93 22.40
N ALA A 1025 45.04 -56.87 22.66
CA ALA A 1025 44.98 -57.74 23.83
C ALA A 1025 45.42 -57.00 25.10
N THR A 1026 44.75 -57.29 26.22
CA THR A 1026 45.18 -56.86 27.56
C THR A 1026 45.80 -58.05 28.29
N TYR A 1027 46.98 -57.85 28.87
CA TYR A 1027 47.60 -58.83 29.76
C TYR A 1027 46.99 -58.70 31.14
N GLU A 1028 46.57 -59.83 31.72
CA GLU A 1028 46.23 -59.93 33.14
C GLU A 1028 47.53 -60.02 33.96
N LYS A 1029 47.57 -59.33 35.10
CA LYS A 1029 48.68 -59.42 36.06
C LYS A 1029 48.20 -60.21 37.28
N SER A 1030 48.97 -61.23 37.65
CA SER A 1030 48.82 -62.05 38.86
C SER A 1030 48.89 -61.23 40.15
#